data_AF-A0A196S8Y1-F1
#
_entry.id   AF-A0A196S8Y1-F1
#
_cell.length_a   1.000
_cell.length_b   1.000
_cell.length_c   1.000
_cell.angle_alpha   90.00
_cell.angle_beta   90.00
_cell.angle_gamma   90.00
#
_symmetry.space_group_name_H-M   'P 1'
#
loop_
_entity.id
_entity.type
_entity.pdbx_description
1 polymer ?
#
loop_
_entity_poly.entity_id
_entity_poly.type
_entity_poly.pdbx_seq_one_letter_code
_entity_poly.pdbx_strand_id
1 'polypeptide(L)'
;MNRKRRAPNESKRKNAKLESSDVLSLIQNEIATMDYCLYPCMQEELKKQCILFEDVLGAKADGTIVNGSKTNIVWCDMNKKTLMKAITRRTQRCKWTTVDLSGIEPNRVLDLSDEGDRWEGDIMDGKPFGWGVLYDGDDNVAYEGFRVGDVNLCIGRSYYPDIHKVQYEGELCNGKRWGRGTQYDRNGNVVYEGEWLDDAPLETRCEIDEEKQLLHSRVEVLTVRQNKCSDSYQWRVFDLSMLVSLRELTVECDCYEAVEVVKLVGMHELERVVIGSCCFQEVYNPTSDNCEKRRFYVKDCEKLRELRIGYRSFSDYSVCAIENVPSLEVIEIGTMEDHCGNFRYANEFVLRNLPKLKSLSFGDHSFENCPYVVFENLPCLETLQCGNDAFEKCQCVVFESLPELTSIRLGFNAFYFDMEKSTTSLTMRNLPKLTTFVTANPEIESLRYICHITLEDMPSLTNASALQSKKHYLETWSIRNVGVMNDSPFLPHHKPEATVTGMDSFKNLCLSVAEIITDDVCCNDKELKSVDFSVFPALERLEIGHDCFKYTEEVRIIGMKMLERVTIGRSSFTGYVPSPERKGGFYLNDCERVKELKIGSFSFSGYSVCEIRNDSHLERIEVGERDYSYLELIKGAKRSVSFLETIGVNVKSIPSNIQDKTDPKMYADVRYDFFMGDAFHECSLAVFENLPELTSILTYNGVFNFKRNSEPSELILRNLPKLTSLITETVFNVGFTNPRHVVLENMPSLTTVTLSKDAFSYRDTIVVNNVGALMNDPTLPHSNPNVNVHTRDELMSLSSSIMQLTVDCDCCNEEDLNILNICQWPLLSVIEIGSYSFKHVDVVELNGLSRLERVVIGRNSFSKQKSGIGNYPTGHFSLKDCERVRELKIGRYSFNDYGVCVIENDASLEGIEMGEVTTENYNFYYAPLILKNLPSLKSLLIGGRAFCDGSRVVFENLPELTSIQLGPSACSLSSSAHPSTLILRDLPKLTTIAFHEEDEGPYCNADAIVLENIPSLSSLSAIPKLSETGGRSIQINNVHFPPGLCIDKEKCPIQ
;
A
#
# COMPACT_ATOMS: atom_id res chain seq x y z
N MET A 1 30.13 20.95 59.31
CA MET A 1 31.18 21.98 59.24
C MET A 1 30.61 23.23 58.58
N ASN A 2 30.71 24.36 59.29
CA ASN A 2 30.33 25.73 58.92
C ASN A 2 30.72 26.11 57.47
N ARG A 3 29.95 26.90 56.67
CA ARG A 3 29.38 28.22 57.00
C ARG A 3 28.38 28.70 55.92
N LYS A 4 27.23 29.19 56.41
CA LYS A 4 26.28 30.23 55.95
C LYS A 4 26.36 30.86 54.53
N ARG A 5 25.16 30.97 53.94
CA ARG A 5 24.66 31.89 52.90
C ARG A 5 25.24 33.32 52.94
N ARG A 6 25.43 33.90 51.74
CA ARG A 6 25.18 35.33 51.45
C ARG A 6 24.41 35.44 50.12
N ALA A 7 23.34 36.22 50.14
CA ALA A 7 22.57 36.65 48.98
C ALA A 7 23.47 37.43 47.99
N PRO A 8 23.14 37.48 46.69
CA PRO A 8 23.85 38.34 45.75
C PRO A 8 23.51 39.80 46.05
N ASN A 9 24.53 40.59 46.36
CA ASN A 9 24.47 42.05 46.33
C ASN A 9 24.09 42.51 44.92
N GLU A 10 23.09 43.39 44.84
CA GLU A 10 22.96 44.38 43.76
C GLU A 10 24.24 45.23 43.66
N SER A 11 24.50 45.75 42.46
CA SER A 11 25.68 46.54 42.03
C SER A 11 26.91 45.74 41.60
N LYS A 12 26.86 45.21 40.37
CA LYS A 12 27.98 45.11 39.41
C LYS A 12 27.44 44.54 38.09
N ARG A 13 26.80 45.38 37.26
CA ARG A 13 26.72 45.10 35.82
C ARG A 13 28.14 45.21 35.28
N LYS A 14 28.84 44.08 35.20
CA LYS A 14 30.18 43.98 34.63
C LYS A 14 30.03 43.51 33.19
N ASN A 15 30.63 44.27 32.26
CA ASN A 15 30.73 44.00 30.83
C ASN A 15 30.75 42.49 30.52
N ALA A 16 29.74 42.02 29.78
CA ALA A 16 29.68 40.63 29.33
C ALA A 16 30.72 40.43 28.21
N LYS A 17 31.48 39.33 28.30
CA LYS A 17 32.41 38.91 27.24
C LYS A 17 31.63 38.11 26.21
N LEU A 18 31.81 38.42 24.93
CA LEU A 18 31.20 37.73 23.80
C LEU A 18 32.30 37.06 22.97
N GLU A 19 32.06 35.83 22.52
CA GLU A 19 32.93 35.16 21.56
C GLU A 19 32.60 35.65 20.13
N SER A 20 33.54 35.53 19.19
CA SER A 20 33.37 36.06 17.83
C SER A 20 32.18 35.45 17.09
N SER A 21 31.85 34.18 17.35
CA SER A 21 30.68 33.50 16.77
C SER A 21 29.36 34.10 17.25
N ASP A 22 29.28 34.48 18.52
CA ASP A 22 28.07 35.08 19.11
C ASP A 22 27.82 36.46 18.49
N VAL A 23 28.90 37.25 18.30
CA VAL A 23 28.82 38.56 17.65
C VAL A 23 28.44 38.41 16.17
N LEU A 24 28.95 37.40 15.48
CA LEU A 24 28.60 37.11 14.09
C LEU A 24 27.12 36.73 13.94
N SER A 25 26.62 35.85 14.82
CA SER A 25 25.20 35.51 14.87
C SER A 25 24.31 36.70 15.20
N LEU A 26 24.77 37.59 16.10
CA LEU A 26 24.07 38.82 16.44
C LEU A 26 23.95 39.72 15.20
N ILE A 27 25.04 39.94 14.46
CA ILE A 27 24.99 40.80 13.27
C ILE A 27 24.12 40.17 12.18
N GLN A 28 24.21 38.87 11.93
CA GLN A 28 23.34 38.18 10.96
C GLN A 28 21.86 38.34 11.32
N ASN A 29 21.51 38.17 12.60
CA ASN A 29 20.14 38.41 13.07
C ASN A 29 19.72 39.88 12.93
N GLU A 30 20.62 40.81 13.18
CA GLU A 30 20.34 42.24 13.00
C GLU A 30 20.06 42.56 11.52
N ILE A 31 20.91 42.08 10.59
CA ILE A 31 20.72 42.25 9.14
C ILE A 31 19.38 41.70 8.68
N ALA A 32 18.99 40.51 9.16
CA ALA A 32 17.70 39.91 8.82
C ALA A 32 16.48 40.73 9.30
N THR A 33 16.67 41.66 10.23
CA THR A 33 15.60 42.53 10.79
C THR A 33 15.68 43.97 10.31
N MET A 34 16.65 44.32 9.46
CA MET A 34 16.84 45.67 8.97
C MET A 34 15.94 45.96 7.77
N ASP A 35 15.31 47.14 7.76
CA ASP A 35 14.58 47.64 6.59
C ASP A 35 15.56 48.12 5.51
N TYR A 36 16.73 48.59 5.95
CA TYR A 36 17.80 49.07 5.10
C TYR A 36 19.13 48.56 5.64
N CYS A 37 19.96 47.94 4.81
CA CYS A 37 21.30 47.52 5.20
C CYS A 37 22.27 47.57 4.03
N LEU A 38 23.37 48.29 4.21
CA LEU A 38 24.47 48.40 3.27
C LEU A 38 25.73 47.84 3.92
N TYR A 39 26.19 46.72 3.36
CA TYR A 39 27.45 46.07 3.71
C TYR A 39 28.21 45.72 2.43
N PRO A 40 29.54 45.86 2.43
CA PRO A 40 30.39 45.26 1.43
C PRO A 40 30.47 43.76 1.68
N CYS A 41 30.70 43.00 0.63
CA CYS A 41 31.01 41.58 0.69
C CYS A 41 32.20 41.34 -0.23
N MET A 42 33.30 40.81 0.31
CA MET A 42 34.44 40.43 -0.51
C MET A 42 34.25 39.02 -1.08
N GLN A 43 34.82 38.78 -2.27
CA GLN A 43 34.94 37.43 -2.85
C GLN A 43 35.52 36.42 -1.83
N GLU A 44 36.55 36.78 -1.04
CA GLU A 44 37.12 35.90 0.00
C GLU A 44 36.19 35.58 1.18
N GLU A 45 35.24 36.45 1.47
CA GLU A 45 34.30 36.25 2.56
C GLU A 45 33.21 35.24 2.17
N LEU A 46 32.80 35.26 0.89
CA LEU A 46 32.02 34.18 0.26
C LEU A 46 32.76 32.83 0.34
N LYS A 47 34.10 32.79 0.28
CA LYS A 47 34.92 31.55 0.39
C LYS A 47 34.85 30.88 1.76
N LYS A 48 34.69 31.63 2.85
CA LYS A 48 34.96 31.14 4.22
C LYS A 48 33.70 30.84 5.06
N GLN A 49 32.50 31.20 4.59
CA GLN A 49 31.22 31.09 5.34
C GLN A 49 31.30 31.56 6.82
N CYS A 50 32.21 32.48 7.12
CA CYS A 50 32.39 33.13 8.42
C CYS A 50 32.84 34.57 8.14
N ILE A 51 31.88 35.44 7.85
CA ILE A 51 32.16 36.83 7.49
C ILE A 51 32.15 37.68 8.75
N LEU A 52 33.34 38.07 9.20
CA LEU A 52 33.52 39.20 10.11
C LEU A 52 33.27 40.46 9.29
N PHE A 53 32.06 41.01 9.34
CA PHE A 53 31.71 42.27 8.69
C PHE A 53 32.78 43.33 8.96
N GLU A 54 33.50 43.77 7.92
CA GLU A 54 34.54 44.78 8.08
C GLU A 54 33.95 46.13 8.47
N ASP A 55 32.88 46.54 7.77
CA ASP A 55 32.09 47.75 7.99
C ASP A 55 30.65 47.51 7.51
N VAL A 56 29.62 47.82 8.31
CA VAL A 56 28.20 47.66 7.97
C VAL A 56 27.40 48.82 8.53
N LEU A 57 26.46 49.33 7.74
CA LEU A 57 25.48 50.30 8.19
C LEU A 57 24.08 49.79 7.86
N GLY A 58 23.20 49.73 8.85
CA GLY A 58 21.80 49.42 8.61
C GLY A 58 20.85 50.21 9.49
N ALA A 59 19.62 50.35 9.03
CA ALA A 59 18.55 51.04 9.71
C ALA A 59 17.33 50.13 9.87
N LYS A 60 16.68 50.22 11.03
CA LYS A 60 15.44 49.51 11.35
C LYS A 60 14.23 50.44 11.18
N ALA A 61 13.05 49.84 11.02
CA ALA A 61 11.77 50.53 10.92
C ALA A 61 11.49 51.54 12.05
N ASP A 62 12.00 51.27 13.26
CA ASP A 62 11.82 52.11 14.45
C ASP A 62 12.75 53.34 14.50
N GLY A 63 13.59 53.53 13.48
CA GLY A 63 14.56 54.63 13.40
C GLY A 63 15.90 54.33 14.08
N THR A 64 16.15 53.08 14.49
CA THR A 64 17.45 52.66 15.00
C THR A 64 18.45 52.48 13.86
N ILE A 65 19.60 53.16 13.94
CA ILE A 65 20.75 52.91 13.06
C ILE A 65 21.76 52.03 13.79
N VAL A 66 22.21 50.97 13.12
CA VAL A 66 23.28 50.09 13.56
C VAL A 66 24.49 50.33 12.68
N ASN A 67 25.59 50.73 13.30
CA ASN A 67 26.88 50.87 12.64
C ASN A 67 27.85 49.84 13.23
N GLY A 68 28.32 48.91 12.40
CA GLY A 68 29.28 47.89 12.77
C GLY A 68 30.60 48.09 12.04
N SER A 69 31.71 47.88 12.72
CA SER A 69 33.06 47.86 12.17
C SER A 69 33.90 46.77 12.82
N LYS A 70 35.14 46.57 12.35
CA LYS A 70 36.13 45.66 12.97
C LYS A 70 36.37 45.91 14.47
N THR A 71 36.09 47.11 14.96
CA THR A 71 36.42 47.55 16.32
C THR A 71 35.19 47.85 17.18
N ASN A 72 34.08 48.31 16.60
CA ASN A 72 32.91 48.75 17.35
C ASN A 72 31.61 48.37 16.63
N ILE A 73 30.56 48.05 17.38
CA ILE A 73 29.20 47.94 16.88
C ILE A 73 28.33 48.81 17.77
N VAL A 74 27.68 49.81 17.20
CA VAL A 74 26.88 50.81 17.93
C VAL A 74 25.47 50.89 17.35
N TRP A 75 24.51 50.99 18.26
CA TRP A 75 23.10 51.19 17.94
C TRP A 75 22.70 52.58 18.42
N CYS A 76 22.19 53.41 17.50
CA CYS A 76 21.83 54.79 17.74
C CYS A 76 20.34 55.00 17.48
N ASP A 77 19.63 55.65 18.41
CA ASP A 77 18.26 56.13 18.19
C ASP A 77 18.34 57.53 17.56
N MET A 78 17.89 57.64 16.31
CA MET A 78 17.98 58.85 15.53
C MET A 78 17.06 59.96 16.04
N ASN A 79 15.89 59.61 16.54
CA ASN A 79 14.91 60.57 17.03
C ASN A 79 15.35 61.18 18.35
N LYS A 80 15.99 60.37 19.19
CA LYS A 80 16.48 60.80 20.51
C LYS A 80 17.90 61.34 20.48
N LYS A 81 18.65 61.14 19.40
CA LYS A 81 20.10 61.44 19.30
C LYS A 81 20.91 60.76 20.42
N THR A 82 20.57 59.52 20.75
CA THR A 82 21.19 58.77 21.88
C THR A 82 21.75 57.42 21.44
N LEU A 83 22.87 57.01 22.04
CA LEU A 83 23.37 55.64 21.95
C LEU A 83 22.51 54.69 22.78
N MET A 84 21.99 53.64 22.15
CA MET A 84 21.15 52.62 22.79
C MET A 84 21.96 51.40 23.25
N LYS A 85 22.95 51.00 22.46
CA LYS A 85 23.79 49.84 22.73
C LYS A 85 25.15 50.04 22.06
N ALA A 86 26.22 49.54 22.67
CA ALA A 86 27.53 49.49 22.04
C ALA A 86 28.31 48.23 22.45
N ILE A 87 29.04 47.65 21.52
CA ILE A 87 29.96 46.52 21.72
C ILE A 87 31.29 46.91 21.10
N THR A 88 32.39 46.73 21.82
CA THR A 88 33.73 47.09 21.34
C THR A 88 34.70 45.92 21.43
N ARG A 89 35.68 45.87 20.53
CA ARG A 89 36.74 44.86 20.44
C ARG A 89 38.09 45.49 20.83
N ARG A 90 38.66 45.06 21.97
CA ARG A 90 40.01 45.52 22.38
C ARG A 90 41.10 44.77 21.61
N THR A 91 41.99 45.55 20.98
CA THR A 91 43.04 45.10 20.04
C THR A 91 44.09 44.14 20.61
N GLN A 92 44.21 43.98 21.94
CA GLN A 92 45.25 43.13 22.55
C GLN A 92 44.81 41.69 22.91
N ARG A 93 43.52 41.32 22.83
CA ARG A 93 43.05 39.94 23.19
C ARG A 93 41.94 39.36 22.31
N CYS A 94 41.56 40.01 21.21
CA CYS A 94 40.53 39.51 20.27
C CYS A 94 39.16 39.18 20.91
N LYS A 95 38.78 39.81 22.03
CA LYS A 95 37.48 39.56 22.69
C LYS A 95 36.57 40.78 22.62
N TRP A 96 35.33 40.56 22.20
CA TRP A 96 34.27 41.56 22.17
C TRP A 96 33.66 41.73 23.56
N THR A 97 33.34 42.97 23.92
CA THR A 97 32.72 43.30 25.22
C THR A 97 31.62 44.32 25.04
N THR A 98 30.48 44.08 25.68
CA THR A 98 29.39 45.08 25.81
C THR A 98 29.88 46.29 26.60
N VAL A 99 29.59 47.49 26.12
CA VAL A 99 29.88 48.75 26.81
C VAL A 99 28.74 49.09 27.76
N ASP A 100 29.07 49.51 28.99
CA ASP A 100 28.10 50.04 29.94
C ASP A 100 27.83 51.53 29.65
N LEU A 101 26.67 51.81 29.07
CA LEU A 101 26.29 53.17 28.66
C LEU A 101 25.87 54.08 29.82
N SER A 102 25.77 53.58 31.04
CA SER A 102 25.43 54.42 32.21
C SER A 102 26.52 55.42 32.59
N GLY A 103 27.75 55.25 32.07
CA GLY A 103 28.87 56.17 32.25
C GLY A 103 28.93 57.33 31.26
N ILE A 104 27.95 57.50 30.37
CA ILE A 104 27.90 58.66 29.45
C ILE A 104 27.60 59.93 30.25
N GLU A 105 28.46 60.93 30.10
CA GLU A 105 28.25 62.28 30.59
C GLU A 105 27.71 63.17 29.46
N PRO A 106 26.44 63.60 29.51
CA PRO A 106 25.85 64.38 28.43
C PRO A 106 26.28 65.86 28.47
N ASN A 107 26.35 66.48 27.28
CA ASN A 107 26.55 67.92 27.08
C ASN A 107 27.78 68.49 27.82
N ARG A 108 28.93 67.85 27.66
CA ARG A 108 30.22 68.31 28.20
C ARG A 108 31.06 68.99 27.13
N VAL A 109 31.92 69.91 27.57
CA VAL A 109 32.96 70.52 26.74
C VAL A 109 34.27 69.77 27.02
N LEU A 110 34.93 69.28 25.97
CA LEU A 110 36.20 68.55 26.04
C LEU A 110 37.18 69.10 25.03
N ASP A 111 38.30 69.60 25.53
CA ASP A 111 39.43 69.98 24.70
C ASP A 111 40.09 68.71 24.13
N LEU A 112 40.21 68.64 22.81
CA LEU A 112 40.77 67.51 22.08
C LEU A 112 42.23 67.72 21.70
N SER A 113 42.67 68.97 21.53
CA SER A 113 44.05 69.33 21.17
C SER A 113 44.52 70.60 21.86
N ASP A 114 45.84 70.75 21.99
CA ASP A 114 46.48 72.00 22.48
C ASP A 114 46.33 73.16 21.48
N GLU A 115 45.87 72.87 20.26
CA GLU A 115 45.65 73.81 19.15
C GLU A 115 44.25 74.46 19.21
N GLY A 116 43.40 74.00 20.13
CA GLY A 116 42.08 74.59 20.40
C GLY A 116 40.89 73.78 19.88
N ASP A 117 41.09 72.60 19.30
CA ASP A 117 39.98 71.75 18.86
C ASP A 117 39.19 71.28 20.09
N ARG A 118 37.86 71.43 20.05
CA ARG A 118 36.99 71.01 21.16
C ARG A 118 35.77 70.24 20.72
N TRP A 119 35.31 69.34 21.58
CA TRP A 119 34.05 68.62 21.44
C TRP A 119 33.03 69.13 22.47
N GLU A 120 31.84 69.48 21.99
CA GLU A 120 30.69 69.82 22.82
C GLU A 120 29.60 68.75 22.63
N GLY A 121 29.44 67.85 23.60
CA GLY A 121 28.47 66.77 23.48
C GLY A 121 28.63 65.66 24.51
N ASP A 122 28.15 64.46 24.16
CA ASP A 122 28.25 63.27 25.01
C ASP A 122 29.69 62.75 25.10
N ILE A 123 30.12 62.40 26.31
CA ILE A 123 31.48 61.93 26.60
C ILE A 123 31.45 60.64 27.42
N MET A 124 32.38 59.73 27.14
CA MET A 124 32.68 58.57 27.99
C MET A 124 34.19 58.38 28.10
N ASP A 125 34.70 58.13 29.31
CA ASP A 125 36.14 57.91 29.59
C ASP A 125 37.04 59.03 29.01
N GLY A 126 36.59 60.28 29.06
CA GLY A 126 37.34 61.45 28.58
C GLY A 126 37.47 61.54 27.05
N LYS A 127 36.58 60.88 26.30
CA LYS A 127 36.52 60.91 24.83
C LYS A 127 35.10 61.14 24.33
N PRO A 128 34.93 61.72 23.11
CA PRO A 128 33.61 61.79 22.47
C PRO A 128 32.95 60.41 22.40
N PHE A 129 31.70 60.29 22.85
CA PHE A 129 30.97 59.03 22.84
C PHE A 129 29.45 59.25 22.80
N GLY A 130 28.95 59.68 21.63
CA GLY A 130 27.53 59.97 21.42
C GLY A 130 27.33 61.14 20.48
N TRP A 131 26.25 61.91 20.67
CA TRP A 131 25.93 63.04 19.83
C TRP A 131 26.64 64.32 20.31
N GLY A 132 27.08 65.17 19.39
CA GLY A 132 27.68 66.47 19.72
C GLY A 132 28.18 67.26 18.51
N VAL A 133 28.92 68.32 18.81
CA VAL A 133 29.50 69.25 17.84
C VAL A 133 31.02 69.34 18.07
N LEU A 134 31.78 69.19 16.99
CA LEU A 134 33.23 69.37 16.95
C LEU A 134 33.56 70.76 16.40
N TYR A 135 34.35 71.51 17.14
CA TYR A 135 34.89 72.81 16.75
C TYR A 135 36.39 72.68 16.47
N ASP A 136 36.87 73.40 15.45
CA ASP A 136 38.30 73.57 15.20
C ASP A 136 38.91 74.66 16.11
N GLY A 137 40.25 74.78 16.09
CA GLY A 137 40.99 75.78 16.87
C GLY A 137 40.65 77.25 16.60
N ASP A 138 39.91 77.54 15.51
CA ASP A 138 39.43 78.88 15.15
C ASP A 138 37.96 79.12 15.58
N ASP A 139 37.40 78.27 16.45
CA ASP A 139 36.00 78.29 16.91
C ASP A 139 34.96 78.01 15.80
N ASN A 140 35.36 77.48 14.65
CA ASN A 140 34.41 77.13 13.58
C ASN A 140 33.89 75.70 13.77
N VAL A 141 32.63 75.45 13.36
CA VAL A 141 32.04 74.11 13.39
C VAL A 141 32.68 73.25 12.29
N ALA A 142 33.34 72.16 12.67
CA ALA A 142 33.91 71.20 11.74
C ALA A 142 32.95 70.03 11.46
N TYR A 143 32.23 69.55 12.49
CA TYR A 143 31.31 68.42 12.38
C TYR A 143 30.21 68.47 13.45
N GLU A 144 29.00 68.02 13.10
CA GLU A 144 27.89 67.78 14.02
C GLU A 144 27.32 66.39 13.77
N GLY A 145 27.20 65.55 14.80
CA GLY A 145 26.60 64.22 14.66
C GLY A 145 27.07 63.22 15.71
N PHE A 146 26.89 61.92 15.43
CA PHE A 146 27.40 60.87 16.31
C PHE A 146 28.92 60.68 16.11
N ARG A 147 29.65 60.59 17.22
CA ARG A 147 31.10 60.39 17.26
C ARG A 147 31.50 59.45 18.40
N VAL A 148 32.38 58.50 18.12
CA VAL A 148 33.01 57.62 19.12
C VAL A 148 34.52 57.72 18.98
N GLY A 149 35.17 58.30 20.00
CA GLY A 149 36.58 58.67 19.96
C GLY A 149 36.85 59.71 18.88
N ASP A 150 37.61 59.33 17.88
CA ASP A 150 38.00 60.14 16.72
C ASP A 150 37.17 59.84 15.45
N VAL A 151 36.23 58.90 15.53
CA VAL A 151 35.48 58.38 14.37
C VAL A 151 34.05 58.89 14.35
N ASN A 152 33.65 59.49 13.23
CA ASN A 152 32.27 59.88 12.94
C ASN A 152 31.48 58.68 12.39
N LEU A 153 30.25 58.48 12.83
CA LEU A 153 29.49 57.28 12.52
C LEU A 153 27.98 57.53 12.53
N CYS A 154 27.21 56.57 12.02
CA CYS A 154 25.75 56.64 11.88
C CYS A 154 25.31 57.79 10.98
N ILE A 155 25.05 58.98 11.53
CA ILE A 155 24.68 60.16 10.75
C ILE A 155 25.47 61.36 11.25
N GLY A 156 25.77 62.28 10.34
CA GLY A 156 26.33 63.55 10.71
C GLY A 156 26.38 64.55 9.56
N ARG A 157 26.82 65.74 9.90
CA ARG A 157 27.00 66.87 9.01
C ARG A 157 28.41 67.42 9.17
N SER A 158 29.18 67.40 8.08
CA SER A 158 30.51 68.01 8.00
C SER A 158 30.42 69.38 7.33
N TYR A 159 31.31 70.29 7.70
CA TYR A 159 31.29 71.67 7.23
C TYR A 159 32.63 72.05 6.58
N TYR A 160 32.58 73.03 5.68
CA TYR A 160 33.73 73.83 5.27
C TYR A 160 33.92 74.92 6.35
N PRO A 161 34.87 74.75 7.31
CA PRO A 161 34.87 75.56 8.53
C PRO A 161 35.08 77.05 8.23
N ASP A 162 35.94 77.35 7.26
CA ASP A 162 36.32 78.71 6.88
C ASP A 162 35.17 79.55 6.28
N ILE A 163 34.14 78.90 5.72
CA ILE A 163 32.98 79.56 5.10
C ILE A 163 31.65 79.19 5.73
N HIS A 164 31.66 78.38 6.80
CA HIS A 164 30.48 77.98 7.57
C HIS A 164 29.36 77.35 6.72
N LYS A 165 29.74 76.64 5.65
CA LYS A 165 28.79 75.93 4.78
C LYS A 165 28.93 74.43 4.94
N VAL A 166 27.81 73.74 4.80
CA VAL A 166 27.76 72.27 4.82
C VAL A 166 28.60 71.74 3.67
N GLN A 167 29.48 70.78 3.96
CA GLN A 167 30.24 70.03 2.98
C GLN A 167 29.54 68.71 2.66
N TYR A 168 29.00 68.05 3.68
CA TYR A 168 28.31 66.77 3.55
C TYR A 168 27.26 66.64 4.66
N GLU A 169 26.11 66.07 4.33
CA GLU A 169 25.09 65.67 5.29
C GLU A 169 24.57 64.29 4.91
N GLY A 170 24.66 63.34 5.82
CA GLY A 170 24.22 61.99 5.54
C GLY A 170 24.80 60.96 6.49
N GLU A 171 24.66 59.73 6.06
CA GLU A 171 25.08 58.54 6.77
C GLU A 171 26.60 58.33 6.69
N LEU A 172 27.18 57.80 7.77
CA LEU A 172 28.62 57.64 7.95
C LEU A 172 28.94 56.28 8.53
N CYS A 173 29.95 55.62 7.96
CA CYS A 173 30.52 54.40 8.53
C CYS A 173 32.03 54.54 8.66
N ASN A 174 32.51 54.40 9.89
CA ASN A 174 33.92 54.51 10.24
C ASN A 174 34.61 55.78 9.67
N GLY A 175 33.91 56.93 9.75
CA GLY A 175 34.39 58.22 9.27
C GLY A 175 34.21 58.49 7.78
N LYS A 176 33.78 57.50 7.00
CA LYS A 176 33.58 57.60 5.55
C LYS A 176 32.10 57.76 5.20
N ARG A 177 31.81 58.43 4.09
CA ARG A 177 30.43 58.55 3.56
C ARG A 177 29.91 57.17 3.20
N TRP A 178 28.74 56.85 3.70
CA TRP A 178 28.15 55.51 3.61
C TRP A 178 26.65 55.63 3.58
N GLY A 179 25.95 54.77 2.85
CA GLY A 179 24.49 54.84 2.76
C GLY A 179 24.01 56.19 2.20
N ARG A 180 22.85 56.69 2.63
CA ARG A 180 22.25 57.89 2.00
C ARG A 180 22.94 59.18 2.44
N GLY A 181 23.27 60.06 1.50
CA GLY A 181 23.79 61.39 1.83
C GLY A 181 23.94 62.36 0.66
N THR A 182 24.08 63.63 1.01
CA THR A 182 24.22 64.75 0.07
C THR A 182 25.56 65.45 0.27
N GLN A 183 26.33 65.56 -0.81
CA GLN A 183 27.56 66.35 -0.85
C GLN A 183 27.28 67.72 -1.47
N TYR A 184 27.85 68.77 -0.89
CA TYR A 184 27.71 70.14 -1.35
C TYR A 184 29.06 70.74 -1.76
N ASP A 185 29.06 71.69 -2.69
CA ASP A 185 30.22 72.49 -3.03
C ASP A 185 30.39 73.66 -2.03
N ARG A 186 31.49 74.42 -2.16
CA ARG A 186 31.74 75.61 -1.32
C ARG A 186 30.76 76.78 -1.57
N ASN A 187 29.93 76.69 -2.60
CA ASN A 187 28.84 77.65 -2.84
C ASN A 187 27.52 77.20 -2.19
N GLY A 188 27.42 75.95 -1.73
CA GLY A 188 26.21 75.35 -1.17
C GLY A 188 25.34 74.65 -2.21
N ASN A 189 25.83 74.44 -3.43
CA ASN A 189 25.11 73.67 -4.46
C ASN A 189 25.34 72.17 -4.23
N VAL A 190 24.33 71.35 -4.52
CA VAL A 190 24.43 69.88 -4.48
C VAL A 190 25.40 69.41 -5.56
N VAL A 191 26.45 68.71 -5.15
CA VAL A 191 27.41 68.01 -6.03
C VAL A 191 26.92 66.61 -6.34
N TYR A 192 26.39 65.91 -5.32
CA TYR A 192 25.82 64.58 -5.44
C TYR A 192 24.81 64.34 -4.33
N GLU A 193 23.67 63.75 -4.67
CA GLU A 193 22.65 63.28 -3.74
C GLU A 193 22.32 61.83 -4.12
N GLY A 194 22.58 60.89 -3.20
CA GLY A 194 22.44 59.47 -3.48
C GLY A 194 23.02 58.58 -2.39
N GLU A 195 23.27 57.31 -2.72
CA GLU A 195 23.90 56.35 -1.81
C GLU A 195 25.42 56.33 -2.00
N TRP A 196 26.14 56.18 -0.90
CA TRP A 196 27.60 56.17 -0.82
C TRP A 196 28.07 54.83 -0.28
N LEU A 197 29.23 54.37 -0.74
CA LEU A 197 29.97 53.28 -0.12
C LEU A 197 31.45 53.64 -0.17
N ASP A 198 32.10 53.64 0.98
CA ASP A 198 33.53 53.90 1.09
C ASP A 198 33.97 55.23 0.42
N ASP A 199 33.23 56.32 0.67
CA ASP A 199 33.45 57.65 0.07
C ASP A 199 33.23 57.78 -1.45
N ALA A 200 32.77 56.72 -2.11
CA ALA A 200 32.39 56.73 -3.52
C ALA A 200 30.85 56.65 -3.69
N PRO A 201 30.28 57.27 -4.74
CA PRO A 201 28.91 57.00 -5.17
C PRO A 201 28.69 55.49 -5.40
N LEU A 202 27.57 54.96 -4.92
CA LEU A 202 27.25 53.54 -5.02
C LEU A 202 26.86 53.13 -6.45
N GLU A 203 27.57 52.17 -7.05
CA GLU A 203 27.23 51.57 -8.35
C GLU A 203 26.43 50.27 -8.16
N THR A 204 25.18 50.22 -8.60
CA THR A 204 24.33 49.01 -8.46
C THR A 204 24.60 47.95 -9.52
N ARG A 205 25.44 48.27 -10.53
CA ARG A 205 25.89 47.34 -11.57
C ARG A 205 27.34 46.99 -11.29
N CYS A 206 27.58 45.74 -10.92
CA CYS A 206 28.91 45.28 -10.56
C CYS A 206 29.41 44.20 -11.50
N GLU A 207 30.71 44.21 -11.72
CA GLU A 207 31.42 43.16 -12.44
C GLU A 207 32.44 42.52 -11.49
N ILE A 208 32.50 41.19 -11.47
CA ILE A 208 33.55 40.44 -10.76
C ILE A 208 34.56 39.98 -11.80
N ASP A 209 35.83 40.36 -11.61
CA ASP A 209 36.98 39.91 -12.37
C ASP A 209 38.18 39.64 -11.43
N GLU A 210 39.40 39.47 -11.95
CA GLU A 210 40.60 39.25 -11.14
C GLU A 210 40.97 40.45 -10.24
N GLU A 211 40.63 41.68 -10.67
CA GLU A 211 41.01 42.94 -10.00
C GLU A 211 39.91 43.47 -9.07
N LYS A 212 38.63 43.21 -9.39
CA LYS A 212 37.45 43.69 -8.67
C LYS A 212 36.77 42.57 -7.87
N GLN A 213 36.91 42.66 -6.55
CA GLN A 213 36.44 41.64 -5.61
C GLN A 213 35.40 42.12 -4.59
N LEU A 214 35.04 43.41 -4.61
CA LEU A 214 34.12 44.01 -3.65
C LEU A 214 32.70 44.09 -4.24
N LEU A 215 31.75 43.43 -3.61
CA LEU A 215 30.31 43.54 -3.87
C LEU A 215 29.63 44.24 -2.70
N HIS A 216 28.34 44.55 -2.85
CA HIS A 216 27.52 45.03 -1.74
C HIS A 216 26.06 44.56 -1.85
N SER A 217 25.29 44.68 -0.78
CA SER A 217 23.89 44.23 -0.71
C SER A 217 22.95 44.87 -1.75
N ARG A 218 23.26 46.09 -2.21
CA ARG A 218 22.48 46.87 -3.18
C ARG A 218 22.82 46.59 -4.65
N VAL A 219 23.58 45.53 -4.94
CA VAL A 219 23.87 45.15 -6.33
C VAL A 219 22.59 44.63 -6.98
N GLU A 220 22.21 45.23 -8.10
CA GLU A 220 21.03 44.87 -8.90
C GLU A 220 21.43 44.03 -10.12
N VAL A 221 22.58 44.30 -10.72
CA VAL A 221 23.10 43.55 -11.88
C VAL A 221 24.50 43.08 -11.57
N LEU A 222 24.71 41.77 -11.63
CA LEU A 222 26.01 41.16 -11.40
C LEU A 222 26.46 40.41 -12.65
N THR A 223 27.61 40.81 -13.18
CA THR A 223 28.31 40.08 -14.25
C THR A 223 29.59 39.47 -13.70
N VAL A 224 29.67 38.15 -13.67
CA VAL A 224 30.95 37.46 -13.47
C VAL A 224 31.63 37.39 -14.82
N ARG A 225 32.68 38.19 -15.01
CA ARG A 225 33.50 38.17 -16.24
C ARG A 225 34.24 36.85 -16.33
N GLN A 226 34.61 36.45 -17.55
CA GLN A 226 35.42 35.26 -17.79
C GLN A 226 36.63 35.30 -16.87
N ASN A 227 36.58 34.47 -15.85
CA ASN A 227 37.57 34.45 -14.81
C ASN A 227 38.21 33.08 -14.92
N LYS A 228 39.43 33.05 -15.45
CA LYS A 228 40.33 31.90 -15.34
C LYS A 228 40.80 31.79 -13.88
N CYS A 229 39.86 31.77 -12.94
CA CYS A 229 40.09 31.46 -11.53
C CYS A 229 40.42 29.96 -11.42
N SER A 230 41.52 29.53 -12.06
CA SER A 230 42.14 28.22 -11.95
C SER A 230 42.87 28.07 -10.61
N ASP A 231 43.03 29.15 -9.85
CA ASP A 231 43.55 29.12 -8.47
C ASP A 231 42.44 28.83 -7.44
N SER A 232 41.23 28.48 -7.89
CA SER A 232 40.00 28.37 -7.08
C SER A 232 39.79 27.04 -6.36
N TYR A 233 40.82 26.24 -6.10
CA TYR A 233 40.75 24.99 -5.30
C TYR A 233 40.12 25.13 -3.88
N GLN A 234 39.70 26.34 -3.48
CA GLN A 234 39.07 26.64 -2.19
C GLN A 234 37.56 26.96 -2.28
N TRP A 235 36.97 27.22 -3.45
CA TRP A 235 35.56 27.57 -3.58
C TRP A 235 34.70 26.34 -3.78
N ARG A 236 34.14 25.77 -2.70
CA ARG A 236 33.19 24.64 -2.84
C ARG A 236 31.74 25.07 -2.95
N VAL A 237 31.40 26.30 -2.53
CA VAL A 237 30.03 26.81 -2.52
C VAL A 237 29.99 28.20 -3.14
N PHE A 238 29.14 28.40 -4.15
CA PHE A 238 28.82 29.68 -4.76
C PHE A 238 27.39 30.07 -4.31
N ASP A 239 27.31 30.97 -3.33
CA ASP A 239 26.07 31.37 -2.66
C ASP A 239 25.90 32.90 -2.77
N LEU A 240 24.87 33.34 -3.47
CA LEU A 240 24.57 34.76 -3.69
C LEU A 240 23.38 35.27 -2.87
N SER A 241 22.90 34.50 -1.90
CA SER A 241 21.73 34.85 -1.06
C SER A 241 21.87 36.19 -0.32
N MET A 242 23.10 36.67 -0.10
CA MET A 242 23.38 37.97 0.52
C MET A 242 23.12 39.17 -0.39
N LEU A 243 22.94 38.98 -1.70
CA LEU A 243 22.66 40.03 -2.67
C LEU A 243 21.15 40.21 -2.83
N VAL A 244 20.53 40.73 -1.77
CA VAL A 244 19.06 40.83 -1.64
C VAL A 244 18.38 41.69 -2.70
N SER A 245 19.12 42.63 -3.32
CA SER A 245 18.61 43.48 -4.41
C SER A 245 18.92 42.94 -5.81
N LEU A 246 19.53 41.76 -5.94
CA LEU A 246 19.98 41.26 -7.24
C LEU A 246 18.79 40.90 -8.12
N ARG A 247 18.75 41.50 -9.32
CA ARG A 247 17.73 41.31 -10.35
C ARG A 247 18.26 40.51 -11.53
N GLU A 248 19.52 40.72 -11.91
CA GLU A 248 20.15 40.04 -13.04
C GLU A 248 21.50 39.44 -12.66
N LEU A 249 21.66 38.14 -12.91
CA LEU A 249 22.93 37.43 -12.79
C LEU A 249 23.38 36.95 -14.17
N THR A 250 24.57 37.37 -14.60
CA THR A 250 25.25 36.82 -15.77
C THR A 250 26.59 36.24 -15.34
N VAL A 251 26.82 34.97 -15.62
CA VAL A 251 28.14 34.32 -15.50
C VAL A 251 28.64 34.08 -16.91
N GLU A 252 29.76 34.70 -17.30
CA GLU A 252 30.39 34.45 -18.60
C GLU A 252 31.03 33.05 -18.66
N CYS A 253 31.64 32.69 -19.79
CA CYS A 253 32.16 31.33 -20.02
C CYS A 253 33.34 30.96 -19.09
N ASP A 254 33.58 29.66 -18.94
CA ASP A 254 34.77 29.08 -18.29
C ASP A 254 34.98 29.51 -16.83
N CYS A 255 33.89 29.69 -16.07
CA CYS A 255 33.94 30.17 -14.69
C CYS A 255 33.71 29.05 -13.65
N TYR A 256 34.45 29.12 -12.52
CA TYR A 256 34.20 28.38 -11.28
C TYR A 256 34.22 26.83 -11.34
N GLU A 257 35.25 26.25 -11.94
CA GLU A 257 35.41 24.78 -12.07
C GLU A 257 35.31 24.02 -10.74
N ALA A 258 35.91 24.53 -9.66
CA ALA A 258 36.02 23.86 -8.37
C ALA A 258 34.75 23.93 -7.50
N VAL A 259 33.73 24.71 -7.91
CA VAL A 259 32.49 24.87 -7.15
C VAL A 259 31.68 23.59 -7.21
N GLU A 260 31.35 23.08 -6.02
CA GLU A 260 30.49 21.90 -5.87
C GLU A 260 29.03 22.29 -5.70
N VAL A 261 28.72 23.40 -5.03
CA VAL A 261 27.33 23.78 -4.73
C VAL A 261 27.05 25.20 -5.19
N VAL A 262 26.04 25.37 -6.05
CA VAL A 262 25.53 26.66 -6.48
C VAL A 262 24.15 26.90 -5.85
N LYS A 263 23.99 28.02 -5.15
CA LYS A 263 22.76 28.38 -4.43
C LYS A 263 22.24 29.75 -4.86
N LEU A 264 21.08 29.74 -5.51
CA LEU A 264 20.24 30.90 -5.77
C LEU A 264 18.95 30.70 -4.97
N VAL A 265 19.00 30.98 -3.67
CA VAL A 265 17.93 30.68 -2.72
C VAL A 265 17.47 31.94 -2.00
N GLY A 266 16.16 32.20 -1.97
CA GLY A 266 15.56 33.36 -1.29
C GLY A 266 15.88 34.70 -1.95
N MET A 267 16.16 34.69 -3.26
CA MET A 267 16.52 35.90 -4.01
C MET A 267 15.25 36.53 -4.59
N HIS A 268 14.49 37.21 -3.73
CA HIS A 268 13.14 37.71 -4.01
C HIS A 268 13.04 38.74 -5.15
N GLU A 269 14.14 39.43 -5.46
CA GLU A 269 14.21 40.41 -6.55
C GLU A 269 14.78 39.84 -7.86
N LEU A 270 15.26 38.59 -7.86
CA LEU A 270 15.94 38.00 -9.00
C LEU A 270 14.96 37.74 -10.15
N GLU A 271 15.22 38.35 -11.31
CA GLU A 271 14.37 38.29 -12.50
C GLU A 271 15.00 37.43 -13.61
N ARG A 272 16.34 37.42 -13.72
CA ARG A 272 17.05 36.79 -14.84
C ARG A 272 18.38 36.16 -14.41
N VAL A 273 18.61 34.91 -14.82
CA VAL A 273 19.87 34.20 -14.62
C VAL A 273 20.36 33.64 -15.95
N VAL A 274 21.59 34.01 -16.31
CA VAL A 274 22.29 33.47 -17.48
C VAL A 274 23.64 32.95 -17.06
N ILE A 275 23.85 31.65 -17.27
CA ILE A 275 25.14 30.99 -17.09
C ILE A 275 25.70 30.70 -18.48
N GLY A 276 26.93 31.12 -18.74
CA GLY A 276 27.64 30.92 -20.00
C GLY A 276 28.03 29.45 -20.22
N SER A 277 28.91 29.22 -21.18
CA SER A 277 29.40 27.87 -21.50
C SER A 277 30.52 27.44 -20.55
N CYS A 278 30.68 26.13 -20.34
CA CYS A 278 31.76 25.52 -19.54
C CYS A 278 31.90 26.09 -18.11
N CYS A 279 30.79 26.50 -17.50
CA CYS A 279 30.77 27.02 -16.13
C CYS A 279 30.45 25.91 -15.12
N PHE A 280 30.99 26.01 -13.90
CA PHE A 280 30.69 25.08 -12.81
C PHE A 280 30.93 23.62 -13.20
N GLN A 281 32.09 23.34 -13.77
CA GLN A 281 32.50 22.03 -14.21
C GLN A 281 33.98 21.83 -13.92
N GLU A 282 34.34 20.78 -13.16
CA GLU A 282 35.75 20.42 -12.90
C GLU A 282 36.24 19.37 -13.88
N VAL A 283 35.37 18.40 -14.22
CA VAL A 283 35.76 17.27 -15.05
C VAL A 283 35.17 17.41 -16.44
N TYR A 284 36.02 17.36 -17.46
CA TYR A 284 35.60 17.38 -18.86
C TYR A 284 34.62 16.23 -19.15
N ASN A 285 35.00 14.98 -18.84
CA ASN A 285 34.15 13.79 -19.01
C ASN A 285 33.90 13.15 -17.63
N PRO A 286 32.86 13.58 -16.89
CA PRO A 286 32.59 13.02 -15.59
C PRO A 286 32.15 11.56 -15.67
N THR A 287 32.44 10.79 -14.62
CA THR A 287 31.75 9.54 -14.32
C THR A 287 30.70 9.78 -13.22
N SER A 288 29.85 8.79 -12.94
CA SER A 288 28.90 8.86 -11.82
C SER A 288 29.56 9.25 -10.50
N ASP A 289 30.76 8.73 -10.25
CA ASP A 289 31.50 8.94 -8.99
C ASP A 289 31.96 10.40 -8.81
N ASN A 290 32.25 11.10 -9.92
CA ASN A 290 32.61 12.52 -9.88
C ASN A 290 31.43 13.42 -9.44
N CYS A 291 30.19 12.94 -9.58
CA CYS A 291 29.01 13.79 -9.51
C CYS A 291 28.34 13.84 -8.12
N GLU A 292 28.68 12.95 -7.18
CA GLU A 292 27.95 12.74 -5.91
C GLU A 292 27.81 14.00 -5.02
N LYS A 293 28.79 14.92 -5.11
CA LYS A 293 28.86 16.10 -4.23
C LYS A 293 28.27 17.36 -4.83
N ARG A 294 28.06 17.38 -6.15
CA ARG A 294 27.81 18.62 -6.88
C ARG A 294 26.32 18.91 -7.09
N ARG A 295 25.86 20.12 -6.73
CA ARG A 295 24.44 20.47 -6.55
C ARG A 295 24.11 21.89 -7.03
N PHE A 296 23.09 22.02 -7.85
CA PHE A 296 22.56 23.31 -8.33
C PHE A 296 21.15 23.54 -7.76
N TYR A 297 20.96 24.65 -7.07
CA TYR A 297 19.70 25.02 -6.42
C TYR A 297 19.20 26.39 -6.86
N VAL A 298 17.97 26.43 -7.35
CA VAL A 298 17.18 27.65 -7.54
C VAL A 298 15.88 27.49 -6.76
N LYS A 299 15.76 28.19 -5.63
CA LYS A 299 14.63 28.04 -4.72
C LYS A 299 14.12 29.38 -4.20
N ASP A 300 12.80 29.51 -4.05
CA ASP A 300 12.16 30.66 -3.43
C ASP A 300 12.56 32.01 -4.10
N CYS A 301 12.53 32.04 -5.44
CA CYS A 301 12.79 33.24 -6.24
C CYS A 301 11.51 33.64 -7.00
N GLU A 302 10.63 34.41 -6.36
CA GLU A 302 9.25 34.64 -6.83
C GLU A 302 9.17 35.50 -8.10
N LYS A 303 10.21 36.28 -8.38
CA LYS A 303 10.29 37.16 -9.55
C LYS A 303 11.09 36.56 -10.72
N LEU A 304 11.71 35.39 -10.55
CA LEU A 304 12.58 34.82 -11.59
C LEU A 304 11.73 34.46 -12.81
N ARG A 305 12.07 35.01 -13.97
CA ARG A 305 11.36 34.82 -15.25
C ARG A 305 12.16 34.02 -16.26
N GLU A 306 13.48 34.13 -16.23
CA GLU A 306 14.35 33.53 -17.24
C GLU A 306 15.55 32.84 -16.57
N LEU A 307 15.73 31.56 -16.88
CA LEU A 307 16.90 30.77 -16.54
C LEU A 307 17.51 30.18 -17.82
N ARG A 308 18.73 30.62 -18.16
CA ARG A 308 19.50 30.08 -19.28
C ARG A 308 20.82 29.51 -18.80
N ILE A 309 21.15 28.30 -19.24
CA ILE A 309 22.40 27.61 -18.92
C ILE A 309 23.07 27.23 -20.24
N GLY A 310 24.29 27.70 -20.46
CA GLY A 310 25.05 27.49 -21.68
C GLY A 310 25.67 26.10 -21.80
N TYR A 311 26.32 25.87 -22.94
CA TYR A 311 26.95 24.61 -23.32
C TYR A 311 27.84 24.04 -22.20
N ARG A 312 27.57 22.80 -21.77
CA ARG A 312 28.41 22.02 -20.85
C ARG A 312 28.52 22.50 -19.41
N SER A 313 27.84 23.59 -19.07
CA SER A 313 27.80 24.04 -17.69
C SER A 313 27.12 23.01 -16.79
N PHE A 314 27.65 22.79 -15.59
CA PHE A 314 27.15 21.79 -14.63
C PHE A 314 27.18 20.33 -15.12
N SER A 315 28.11 19.95 -16.00
CA SER A 315 28.14 18.58 -16.56
C SER A 315 28.41 17.49 -15.51
N ASP A 316 29.13 17.81 -14.43
CA ASP A 316 29.45 16.93 -13.31
C ASP A 316 28.53 17.14 -12.09
N TYR A 317 27.35 17.74 -12.27
CA TYR A 317 26.36 17.95 -11.22
C TYR A 317 25.29 16.86 -11.23
N SER A 318 25.08 16.21 -10.08
CA SER A 318 24.06 15.15 -9.92
C SER A 318 22.71 15.66 -9.42
N VAL A 319 22.59 16.94 -9.06
CA VAL A 319 21.35 17.56 -8.58
C VAL A 319 21.11 18.89 -9.29
N CYS A 320 19.92 19.02 -9.87
CA CYS A 320 19.37 20.27 -10.40
C CYS A 320 17.96 20.44 -9.81
N ALA A 321 17.82 21.28 -8.78
CA ALA A 321 16.53 21.50 -8.12
C ALA A 321 16.02 22.93 -8.36
N ILE A 322 14.84 23.01 -8.96
CA ILE A 322 14.14 24.25 -9.28
C ILE A 322 12.78 24.20 -8.58
N GLU A 323 12.66 24.91 -7.45
CA GLU A 323 11.49 24.82 -6.54
C GLU A 323 10.97 26.21 -6.19
N ASN A 324 9.65 26.37 -6.02
CA ASN A 324 9.03 27.64 -5.59
C ASN A 324 9.45 28.87 -6.43
N VAL A 325 9.44 28.74 -7.76
CA VAL A 325 9.73 29.83 -8.72
C VAL A 325 8.51 30.16 -9.61
N PRO A 326 7.42 30.68 -9.04
CA PRO A 326 6.12 30.77 -9.71
C PRO A 326 6.06 31.73 -10.92
N SER A 327 7.03 32.64 -11.06
CA SER A 327 7.08 33.58 -12.19
C SER A 327 7.91 33.11 -13.36
N LEU A 328 8.51 31.92 -13.29
CA LEU A 328 9.43 31.42 -14.32
C LEU A 328 8.68 31.21 -15.64
N GLU A 329 9.16 31.87 -16.71
CA GLU A 329 8.55 31.86 -18.04
C GLU A 329 9.37 31.04 -19.04
N VAL A 330 10.70 31.03 -18.90
CA VAL A 330 11.63 30.39 -19.84
C VAL A 330 12.72 29.62 -19.08
N ILE A 331 12.92 28.35 -19.47
CA ILE A 331 14.08 27.54 -19.10
C ILE A 331 14.75 27.07 -20.39
N GLU A 332 16.02 27.38 -20.55
CA GLU A 332 16.87 26.85 -21.63
C GLU A 332 18.16 26.28 -21.03
N ILE A 333 18.44 25.00 -21.28
CA ILE A 333 19.63 24.32 -20.78
C ILE A 333 20.37 23.69 -21.96
N GLY A 334 21.61 24.13 -22.19
CA GLY A 334 22.47 23.62 -23.27
C GLY A 334 22.16 24.20 -24.65
N THR A 335 22.78 23.63 -25.68
CA THR A 335 22.63 24.03 -27.09
C THR A 335 22.22 22.83 -27.95
N MET A 336 21.48 23.08 -29.03
CA MET A 336 20.94 22.04 -29.94
C MET A 336 21.92 21.61 -31.05
N GLU A 337 23.13 22.17 -31.06
CA GLU A 337 24.09 22.02 -32.17
C GLU A 337 25.30 21.16 -31.81
N ASP A 338 25.57 20.96 -30.52
CA ASP A 338 26.76 20.29 -30.02
C ASP A 338 26.45 19.46 -28.78
N HIS A 339 27.24 18.40 -28.56
CA HIS A 339 27.19 17.59 -27.35
C HIS A 339 27.46 18.44 -26.11
N CYS A 340 26.42 18.99 -25.49
CA CYS A 340 26.53 19.92 -24.38
C CYS A 340 26.71 19.18 -23.07
N GLY A 341 26.01 18.08 -22.81
CA GLY A 341 26.30 17.24 -21.63
C GLY A 341 26.01 17.93 -20.29
N ASN A 342 25.15 18.95 -20.27
CA ASN A 342 24.71 19.61 -19.04
C ASN A 342 24.02 18.58 -18.13
N PHE A 343 24.39 18.47 -16.85
CA PHE A 343 23.75 17.56 -15.89
C PHE A 343 23.75 16.06 -16.29
N ARG A 344 24.84 15.55 -16.89
CA ARG A 344 25.00 14.17 -17.46
C ARG A 344 24.77 12.98 -16.50
N TYR A 345 24.66 13.22 -15.21
CA TYR A 345 24.35 12.17 -14.22
C TYR A 345 23.41 12.72 -13.14
N ALA A 346 22.49 13.61 -13.53
CA ALA A 346 21.44 14.05 -12.62
C ALA A 346 20.61 12.85 -12.15
N ASN A 347 20.36 12.78 -10.84
CA ASN A 347 19.59 11.66 -10.28
C ASN A 347 18.10 11.74 -10.66
N GLU A 348 17.59 12.96 -10.85
CA GLU A 348 16.23 13.24 -11.30
C GLU A 348 16.17 14.67 -11.86
N PHE A 349 15.19 14.91 -12.73
CA PHE A 349 14.81 16.25 -13.15
C PHE A 349 13.29 16.41 -13.08
N VAL A 350 12.84 17.22 -12.12
CA VAL A 350 11.43 17.34 -11.76
C VAL A 350 11.00 18.81 -11.80
N LEU A 351 10.03 19.13 -12.64
CA LEU A 351 9.37 20.43 -12.69
C LEU A 351 7.90 20.25 -12.34
N ARG A 352 7.48 20.88 -11.23
CA ARG A 352 6.13 20.80 -10.70
C ARG A 352 5.57 22.18 -10.41
N ASN A 353 4.29 22.38 -10.72
CA ASN A 353 3.51 23.55 -10.27
C ASN A 353 4.14 24.91 -10.66
N LEU A 354 4.60 25.05 -11.90
CA LEU A 354 5.13 26.31 -12.44
C LEU A 354 4.06 26.98 -13.31
N PRO A 355 3.26 27.92 -12.77
CA PRO A 355 2.04 28.39 -13.41
C PRO A 355 2.27 29.31 -14.61
N LYS A 356 3.48 29.87 -14.79
CA LYS A 356 3.80 30.81 -15.88
C LYS A 356 4.82 30.28 -16.89
N LEU A 357 5.32 29.05 -16.73
CA LEU A 357 6.35 28.51 -17.60
C LEU A 357 5.76 28.31 -19.00
N LYS A 358 6.34 28.95 -20.03
CA LYS A 358 5.86 28.93 -21.42
C LYS A 358 6.74 28.10 -22.35
N SER A 359 8.05 28.17 -22.16
CA SER A 359 9.03 27.53 -23.04
C SER A 359 10.06 26.74 -22.24
N LEU A 360 10.31 25.51 -22.70
CA LEU A 360 11.29 24.61 -22.13
C LEU A 360 12.15 23.99 -23.24
N SER A 361 13.47 24.16 -23.17
CA SER A 361 14.39 23.56 -24.12
C SER A 361 15.62 22.95 -23.45
N PHE A 362 16.01 21.77 -23.96
CA PHE A 362 17.20 21.03 -23.54
C PHE A 362 18.08 20.73 -24.75
N GLY A 363 19.36 21.06 -24.66
CA GLY A 363 20.35 20.80 -25.71
C GLY A 363 20.77 19.34 -25.81
N ASP A 364 21.64 19.05 -26.77
CA ASP A 364 22.08 17.68 -27.05
C ASP A 364 22.88 17.08 -25.88
N HIS A 365 22.56 15.87 -25.44
CA HIS A 365 23.14 15.20 -24.26
C HIS A 365 22.86 15.91 -22.92
N SER A 366 21.95 16.89 -22.86
CA SER A 366 21.52 17.49 -21.58
C SER A 366 20.67 16.53 -20.76
N PHE A 367 21.10 16.17 -19.55
CA PHE A 367 20.48 15.18 -18.66
C PHE A 367 20.64 13.72 -19.13
N GLU A 368 21.76 13.40 -19.79
CA GLU A 368 22.13 12.00 -20.07
C GLU A 368 22.14 11.21 -18.75
N ASN A 369 21.90 9.90 -18.78
CA ASN A 369 21.85 9.01 -17.61
C ASN A 369 20.89 9.47 -16.47
N CYS A 370 19.94 10.37 -16.75
CA CYS A 370 18.95 10.82 -15.78
C CYS A 370 17.76 9.85 -15.75
N PRO A 371 17.56 9.06 -14.68
CA PRO A 371 16.56 8.00 -14.68
C PRO A 371 15.12 8.51 -14.59
N TYR A 372 14.88 9.67 -13.94
CA TYR A 372 13.53 10.18 -13.68
C TYR A 372 13.35 11.60 -14.22
N VAL A 373 12.41 11.77 -15.15
CA VAL A 373 12.10 13.05 -15.79
C VAL A 373 10.61 13.31 -15.65
N VAL A 374 10.24 14.39 -14.94
CA VAL A 374 8.84 14.69 -14.63
C VAL A 374 8.49 16.14 -14.93
N PHE A 375 7.44 16.31 -15.74
CA PHE A 375 6.80 17.58 -16.04
C PHE A 375 5.34 17.50 -15.61
N GLU A 376 4.97 18.18 -14.52
CA GLU A 376 3.64 18.07 -13.93
C GLU A 376 3.06 19.43 -13.54
N ASN A 377 1.79 19.66 -13.87
CA ASN A 377 1.05 20.88 -13.54
C ASN A 377 1.76 22.16 -14.03
N LEU A 378 2.04 22.23 -15.33
CA LEU A 378 2.63 23.39 -16.01
C LEU A 378 1.55 24.00 -16.94
N PRO A 379 0.58 24.76 -16.39
CA PRO A 379 -0.63 25.15 -17.11
C PRO A 379 -0.42 26.11 -18.28
N CYS A 380 0.71 26.81 -18.35
CA CYS A 380 1.01 27.75 -19.43
C CYS A 380 2.10 27.25 -20.40
N LEU A 381 2.57 26.01 -20.25
CA LEU A 381 3.66 25.51 -21.09
C LEU A 381 3.15 25.31 -22.51
N GLU A 382 3.73 26.02 -23.49
CA GLU A 382 3.27 26.02 -24.89
C GLU A 382 4.12 25.08 -25.76
N THR A 383 5.43 25.06 -25.54
CA THR A 383 6.40 24.32 -26.36
C THR A 383 7.47 23.65 -25.52
N LEU A 384 7.81 22.41 -25.88
CA LEU A 384 8.92 21.65 -25.30
C LEU A 384 9.82 21.11 -26.41
N GLN A 385 11.13 21.34 -26.28
CA GLN A 385 12.13 20.84 -27.22
C GLN A 385 13.27 20.11 -26.50
N CYS A 386 13.59 18.91 -26.95
CA CYS A 386 14.75 18.15 -26.50
C CYS A 386 15.71 17.91 -27.67
N GLY A 387 16.99 18.14 -27.46
CA GLY A 387 18.07 17.84 -28.39
C GLY A 387 18.33 16.34 -28.54
N ASN A 388 19.37 16.01 -29.30
CA ASN A 388 19.82 14.63 -29.49
C ASN A 388 20.35 14.06 -28.17
N ASP A 389 19.99 12.83 -27.83
CA ASP A 389 20.46 12.08 -26.65
C ASP A 389 20.28 12.84 -25.31
N ALA A 390 19.38 13.84 -25.23
CA ALA A 390 19.19 14.66 -24.04
C ALA A 390 18.94 13.78 -22.79
N PHE A 391 17.87 12.98 -22.78
CA PHE A 391 17.56 12.08 -21.67
C PHE A 391 17.92 10.62 -22.01
N GLU A 392 19.12 10.39 -22.55
CA GLU A 392 19.61 9.02 -22.82
C GLU A 392 19.70 8.21 -21.51
N LYS A 393 19.33 6.93 -21.57
CA LYS A 393 19.22 6.00 -20.43
C LYS A 393 18.27 6.46 -19.32
N CYS A 394 17.19 7.14 -19.70
CA CYS A 394 16.09 7.40 -18.77
C CYS A 394 15.32 6.10 -18.45
N GLN A 395 14.62 6.09 -17.31
CA GLN A 395 13.78 4.97 -16.89
C GLN A 395 12.31 5.37 -16.87
N CYS A 396 11.99 6.58 -16.41
CA CYS A 396 10.62 7.05 -16.31
C CYS A 396 10.51 8.49 -16.81
N VAL A 397 9.59 8.72 -17.75
CA VAL A 397 9.30 10.04 -18.31
C VAL A 397 7.81 10.32 -18.16
N VAL A 398 7.47 11.44 -17.51
CA VAL A 398 6.09 11.83 -17.21
C VAL A 398 5.78 13.23 -17.74
N PHE A 399 4.71 13.33 -18.52
CA PHE A 399 4.07 14.58 -18.92
C PHE A 399 2.62 14.56 -18.42
N GLU A 400 2.30 15.34 -17.41
CA GLU A 400 0.99 15.29 -16.77
C GLU A 400 0.41 16.68 -16.49
N SER A 401 -0.84 16.88 -16.93
CA SER A 401 -1.57 18.15 -16.72
C SER A 401 -0.84 19.37 -17.29
N LEU A 402 -0.61 19.35 -18.61
CA LEU A 402 -0.01 20.45 -19.39
C LEU A 402 -1.04 20.94 -20.44
N PRO A 403 -2.12 21.63 -20.01
CA PRO A 403 -3.29 21.93 -20.84
C PRO A 403 -3.02 22.84 -22.05
N GLU A 404 -2.03 23.73 -21.97
CA GLU A 404 -1.66 24.66 -23.06
C GLU A 404 -0.56 24.13 -23.98
N LEU A 405 -0.03 22.94 -23.73
CA LEU A 405 1.09 22.38 -24.50
C LEU A 405 0.62 22.04 -25.91
N THR A 406 1.22 22.66 -26.92
CA THR A 406 0.83 22.49 -28.33
C THR A 406 1.80 21.62 -29.12
N SER A 407 3.09 21.65 -28.76
CA SER A 407 4.16 21.00 -29.51
C SER A 407 5.26 20.43 -28.62
N ILE A 408 5.57 19.15 -28.81
CA ILE A 408 6.78 18.49 -28.31
C ILE A 408 7.66 18.09 -29.50
N ARG A 409 8.93 18.52 -29.49
CA ARG A 409 9.92 18.20 -30.54
C ARG A 409 11.13 17.51 -29.95
N LEU A 410 11.49 16.35 -30.50
CA LEU A 410 12.57 15.50 -30.00
C LEU A 410 13.69 15.32 -31.03
N GLY A 411 14.95 15.46 -30.59
CA GLY A 411 16.14 15.05 -31.33
C GLY A 411 16.28 13.52 -31.41
N PHE A 412 17.33 13.05 -32.09
CA PHE A 412 17.67 11.63 -32.17
C PHE A 412 17.91 11.08 -30.77
N ASN A 413 17.35 9.91 -30.44
CA ASN A 413 17.50 9.29 -29.11
C ASN A 413 17.16 10.21 -27.91
N ALA A 414 16.40 11.30 -28.09
CA ALA A 414 16.13 12.25 -27.02
C ALA A 414 15.57 11.57 -25.75
N PHE A 415 14.81 10.48 -25.90
CA PHE A 415 14.47 9.54 -24.84
C PHE A 415 14.82 8.11 -25.25
N TYR A 416 16.11 7.79 -25.17
CA TYR A 416 16.58 6.42 -25.20
C TYR A 416 16.40 5.83 -23.80
N PHE A 417 15.52 4.86 -23.61
CA PHE A 417 15.31 4.27 -22.29
C PHE A 417 16.38 3.21 -21.97
N ASP A 418 16.69 3.02 -20.69
CA ASP A 418 17.69 2.07 -20.22
C ASP A 418 17.26 0.61 -20.50
N MET A 419 17.92 -0.02 -21.48
CA MET A 419 17.66 -1.41 -21.91
C MET A 419 17.85 -2.44 -20.80
N GLU A 420 18.64 -2.14 -19.78
CA GLU A 420 18.90 -3.09 -18.68
C GLU A 420 17.75 -3.13 -17.67
N LYS A 421 16.76 -2.23 -17.80
CA LYS A 421 15.61 -2.12 -16.91
C LYS A 421 14.33 -2.55 -17.61
N SER A 422 13.64 -3.53 -17.04
CA SER A 422 12.34 -3.99 -17.55
C SER A 422 11.16 -3.10 -17.14
N THR A 423 11.41 -1.97 -16.45
CA THR A 423 10.37 -1.09 -15.91
C THR A 423 10.33 0.28 -16.59
N THR A 424 10.93 0.39 -17.78
CA THR A 424 11.01 1.67 -18.49
C THR A 424 9.61 2.15 -18.92
N SER A 425 9.29 3.41 -18.66
CA SER A 425 7.93 3.92 -18.84
C SER A 425 7.84 5.34 -19.38
N LEU A 426 6.91 5.53 -20.30
CA LEU A 426 6.49 6.85 -20.79
C LEU A 426 5.01 7.07 -20.45
N THR A 427 4.73 8.13 -19.69
CA THR A 427 3.37 8.53 -19.31
C THR A 427 3.07 9.93 -19.84
N MET A 428 1.97 10.06 -20.59
CA MET A 428 1.44 11.33 -21.08
C MET A 428 -0.05 11.40 -20.76
N ARG A 429 -0.46 12.31 -19.86
CA ARG A 429 -1.85 12.47 -19.45
C ARG A 429 -2.29 13.93 -19.46
N ASN A 430 -3.53 14.17 -19.88
CA ASN A 430 -4.17 15.48 -19.81
C ASN A 430 -3.37 16.56 -20.56
N LEU A 431 -3.18 16.35 -21.87
CA LEU A 431 -2.53 17.30 -22.80
C LEU A 431 -3.51 17.67 -23.93
N PRO A 432 -4.68 18.28 -23.61
CA PRO A 432 -5.80 18.46 -24.54
C PRO A 432 -5.48 19.29 -25.79
N LYS A 433 -4.54 20.24 -25.72
CA LYS A 433 -4.12 21.09 -26.85
C LYS A 433 -2.91 20.57 -27.62
N LEU A 434 -2.35 19.42 -27.24
CA LEU A 434 -1.15 18.89 -27.90
C LEU A 434 -1.52 18.51 -29.33
N THR A 435 -0.90 19.18 -30.31
CA THR A 435 -1.15 18.94 -31.74
C THR A 435 -0.04 18.16 -32.42
N THR A 436 1.21 18.38 -32.01
CA THR A 436 2.40 17.77 -32.62
C THR A 436 3.31 17.16 -31.57
N PHE A 437 3.57 15.86 -31.72
CA PHE A 437 4.62 15.15 -31.01
C PHE A 437 5.54 14.49 -32.03
N VAL A 438 6.63 15.18 -32.37
CA VAL A 438 7.43 14.89 -33.56
C VAL A 438 8.91 14.74 -33.25
N THR A 439 9.58 13.95 -34.07
CA THR A 439 11.04 13.94 -34.15
C THR A 439 11.52 15.10 -35.02
N ALA A 440 12.73 15.61 -34.75
CA ALA A 440 13.35 16.69 -35.53
C ALA A 440 13.58 16.29 -37.00
N ASN A 441 13.80 14.99 -37.24
CA ASN A 441 13.86 14.39 -38.57
C ASN A 441 13.00 13.11 -38.59
N PRO A 442 12.10 12.90 -39.58
CA PRO A 442 11.27 11.70 -39.67
C PRO A 442 12.06 10.38 -39.82
N GLU A 443 13.32 10.44 -40.29
CA GLU A 443 14.16 9.26 -40.50
C GLU A 443 14.86 8.78 -39.22
N ILE A 444 14.84 9.58 -38.15
CA ILE A 444 15.52 9.28 -36.89
C ILE A 444 14.53 8.82 -35.82
N GLU A 445 14.96 7.90 -34.97
CA GLU A 445 14.18 7.40 -33.85
C GLU A 445 14.55 8.19 -32.57
N SER A 446 13.55 8.80 -31.93
CA SER A 446 13.74 9.55 -30.68
C SER A 446 13.37 8.75 -29.43
N LEU A 447 12.44 7.80 -29.57
CA LEU A 447 11.91 6.96 -28.49
C LEU A 447 12.34 5.51 -28.70
N ARG A 448 13.11 4.93 -27.78
CA ARG A 448 13.59 3.54 -27.88
C ARG A 448 13.53 2.82 -26.53
N TYR A 449 13.37 1.48 -26.57
CA TYR A 449 13.44 0.59 -25.40
C TYR A 449 12.43 0.88 -24.28
N ILE A 450 11.23 1.32 -24.66
CA ILE A 450 10.13 1.56 -23.72
C ILE A 450 9.37 0.25 -23.47
N CYS A 451 9.29 -0.19 -22.22
CA CYS A 451 8.49 -1.35 -21.80
C CYS A 451 7.01 -0.99 -21.61
N HIS A 452 6.72 0.18 -21.03
CA HIS A 452 5.35 0.59 -20.69
C HIS A 452 4.99 1.98 -21.24
N ILE A 453 3.89 2.08 -21.99
CA ILE A 453 3.38 3.37 -22.51
C ILE A 453 1.98 3.64 -21.99
N THR A 454 1.75 4.83 -21.42
CA THR A 454 0.40 5.31 -21.08
C THR A 454 0.15 6.67 -21.72
N LEU A 455 -0.86 6.74 -22.59
CA LEU A 455 -1.25 7.94 -23.34
C LEU A 455 -2.75 8.20 -23.11
N GLU A 456 -3.08 9.26 -22.39
CA GLU A 456 -4.47 9.57 -22.02
C GLU A 456 -4.80 11.06 -22.21
N ASP A 457 -5.97 11.34 -22.79
CA ASP A 457 -6.53 12.69 -22.95
C ASP A 457 -5.64 13.66 -23.74
N MET A 458 -5.44 13.33 -25.01
CA MET A 458 -4.76 14.15 -26.02
C MET A 458 -5.58 14.23 -27.33
N PRO A 459 -6.86 14.66 -27.28
CA PRO A 459 -7.78 14.62 -28.42
C PRO A 459 -7.30 15.43 -29.64
N SER A 460 -6.51 16.49 -29.43
CA SER A 460 -6.08 17.39 -30.52
C SER A 460 -4.81 16.93 -31.24
N LEU A 461 -4.23 15.79 -30.86
CA LEU A 461 -2.97 15.31 -31.44
C LEU A 461 -3.21 14.94 -32.90
N THR A 462 -2.49 15.56 -33.83
CA THR A 462 -2.65 15.35 -35.28
C THR A 462 -1.40 14.76 -35.93
N ASN A 463 -0.23 14.97 -35.33
CA ASN A 463 1.03 14.40 -35.80
C ASN A 463 1.79 13.80 -34.62
N ALA A 464 2.05 12.50 -34.67
CA ALA A 464 2.69 11.73 -33.61
C ALA A 464 3.90 10.94 -34.14
N SER A 465 4.72 11.53 -35.03
CA SER A 465 5.85 10.83 -35.63
C SER A 465 6.87 10.33 -34.61
N ALA A 466 6.99 10.97 -33.44
CA ALA A 466 7.86 10.52 -32.36
C ALA A 466 7.52 9.10 -31.84
N LEU A 467 6.26 8.68 -31.97
CA LEU A 467 5.75 7.38 -31.51
C LEU A 467 5.84 6.28 -32.58
N GLN A 468 6.37 6.57 -33.78
CA GLN A 468 6.46 5.62 -34.90
C GLN A 468 7.68 4.67 -34.83
N SER A 469 8.45 4.68 -33.73
CA SER A 469 9.66 3.85 -33.60
C SER A 469 9.35 2.34 -33.54
N LYS A 470 10.34 1.51 -33.89
CA LYS A 470 10.23 0.04 -33.84
C LYS A 470 10.03 -0.43 -32.39
N LYS A 471 8.83 -0.91 -32.07
CA LYS A 471 8.38 -1.36 -30.73
C LYS A 471 8.95 -2.73 -30.30
N HIS A 472 10.22 -3.01 -30.56
CA HIS A 472 10.83 -4.33 -30.28
C HIS A 472 10.93 -4.70 -28.78
N TYR A 473 10.47 -3.84 -27.86
CA TYR A 473 10.60 -4.00 -26.40
C TYR A 473 9.34 -3.59 -25.62
N LEU A 474 8.24 -3.27 -26.31
CA LEU A 474 7.01 -2.82 -25.66
C LEU A 474 6.29 -4.01 -25.01
N GLU A 475 6.15 -3.99 -23.69
CA GLU A 475 5.45 -5.01 -22.92
C GLU A 475 3.97 -4.66 -22.71
N THR A 476 3.67 -3.40 -22.39
CA THR A 476 2.29 -2.94 -22.18
C THR A 476 2.06 -1.55 -22.77
N TRP A 477 0.84 -1.30 -23.25
CA TRP A 477 0.41 0.04 -23.65
C TRP A 477 -1.05 0.33 -23.25
N SER A 478 -1.33 1.58 -22.88
CA SER A 478 -2.67 2.11 -22.63
C SER A 478 -2.85 3.38 -23.45
N ILE A 479 -3.86 3.43 -24.31
CA ILE A 479 -4.19 4.59 -25.15
C ILE A 479 -5.67 4.91 -24.96
N ARG A 480 -5.98 6.14 -24.53
CA ARG A 480 -7.34 6.64 -24.34
C ARG A 480 -7.45 8.07 -24.84
N ASN A 481 -8.34 8.33 -25.79
CA ASN A 481 -8.64 9.68 -26.26
C ASN A 481 -7.42 10.42 -26.83
N VAL A 482 -6.71 9.81 -27.80
CA VAL A 482 -5.45 10.35 -28.37
C VAL A 482 -5.63 10.57 -29.87
N GLY A 483 -5.97 11.80 -30.28
CA GLY A 483 -6.48 12.20 -31.61
C GLY A 483 -6.03 11.34 -32.80
N VAL A 484 -4.80 11.54 -33.29
CA VAL A 484 -4.22 10.85 -34.47
C VAL A 484 -4.03 9.36 -34.25
N MET A 485 -3.92 8.92 -33.00
CA MET A 485 -3.79 7.52 -32.63
C MET A 485 -5.15 6.81 -32.48
N ASN A 486 -6.28 7.49 -32.70
CA ASN A 486 -7.56 6.81 -32.82
C ASN A 486 -7.77 6.21 -34.23
N ASP A 487 -7.12 6.78 -35.27
CA ASP A 487 -7.32 6.41 -36.68
C ASP A 487 -6.05 5.92 -37.41
N SER A 488 -4.91 5.84 -36.71
CA SER A 488 -3.61 5.54 -37.34
C SER A 488 -3.48 4.08 -37.84
N PRO A 489 -3.04 3.84 -39.08
CA PRO A 489 -2.76 2.50 -39.61
C PRO A 489 -1.52 1.82 -39.00
N PHE A 490 -0.79 2.51 -38.11
CA PHE A 490 0.34 1.98 -37.34
C PHE A 490 -0.07 1.38 -35.98
N LEU A 491 -1.36 1.43 -35.66
CA LEU A 491 -1.97 0.57 -34.65
C LEU A 491 -2.18 -0.82 -35.30
N PRO A 492 -2.10 -1.95 -34.58
CA PRO A 492 -2.93 -3.08 -34.97
C PRO A 492 -4.33 -2.49 -35.11
N HIS A 493 -4.89 -2.54 -36.32
CA HIS A 493 -6.16 -1.89 -36.65
C HIS A 493 -7.13 -2.04 -35.48
N HIS A 494 -7.97 -1.02 -35.25
CA HIS A 494 -9.33 -1.26 -34.78
C HIS A 494 -10.04 -2.18 -35.80
N LYS A 495 -9.59 -3.43 -35.90
CA LYS A 495 -10.50 -4.51 -36.12
C LYS A 495 -11.05 -4.81 -34.73
N PRO A 496 -12.37 -4.69 -34.52
CA PRO A 496 -12.99 -5.36 -33.37
C PRO A 496 -12.51 -6.82 -33.30
N GLU A 497 -12.18 -7.44 -34.44
CA GLU A 497 -11.71 -8.81 -34.58
C GLU A 497 -10.19 -8.95 -34.79
N ALA A 498 -9.49 -9.59 -33.85
CA ALA A 498 -8.09 -9.99 -34.00
C ALA A 498 -7.97 -11.48 -34.33
N THR A 499 -7.32 -11.80 -35.45
CA THR A 499 -6.93 -13.17 -35.80
C THR A 499 -5.52 -13.46 -35.30
N VAL A 500 -5.38 -14.44 -34.40
CA VAL A 500 -4.10 -14.87 -33.82
C VAL A 500 -3.58 -16.07 -34.59
N THR A 501 -2.49 -15.89 -35.32
CA THR A 501 -1.86 -16.93 -36.14
C THR A 501 -0.64 -17.58 -35.47
N GLY A 502 -0.19 -17.02 -34.35
CA GLY A 502 0.99 -17.48 -33.60
C GLY A 502 1.34 -16.61 -32.40
N MET A 503 2.39 -16.97 -31.67
CA MET A 503 2.74 -16.33 -30.38
C MET A 503 3.06 -14.83 -30.52
N ASP A 504 3.72 -14.42 -31.61
CA ASP A 504 4.01 -13.00 -31.85
C ASP A 504 2.73 -12.19 -32.07
N SER A 505 1.75 -12.74 -32.80
CA SER A 505 0.45 -12.07 -32.98
C SER A 505 -0.37 -12.01 -31.68
N PHE A 506 -0.25 -13.04 -30.82
CA PHE A 506 -0.91 -13.09 -29.53
C PHE A 506 -0.35 -12.05 -28.55
N LYS A 507 0.99 -11.90 -28.49
CA LYS A 507 1.65 -10.88 -27.65
C LYS A 507 1.34 -9.45 -28.07
N ASN A 508 0.96 -9.23 -29.33
CA ASN A 508 0.67 -7.92 -29.90
C ASN A 508 -0.84 -7.56 -29.90
N LEU A 509 -1.69 -8.31 -29.18
CA LEU A 509 -3.12 -8.03 -29.08
C LEU A 509 -3.38 -6.70 -28.36
N CYS A 510 -4.33 -5.92 -28.88
CA CYS A 510 -4.74 -4.67 -28.25
C CYS A 510 -5.69 -4.92 -27.08
N LEU A 511 -5.58 -4.15 -25.99
CA LEU A 511 -6.49 -4.25 -24.82
C LEU A 511 -7.96 -3.91 -25.17
N SER A 512 -8.19 -3.17 -26.25
CA SER A 512 -9.52 -2.80 -26.75
C SER A 512 -10.11 -3.78 -27.77
N VAL A 513 -9.48 -4.94 -27.98
CA VAL A 513 -9.99 -5.98 -28.89
C VAL A 513 -11.37 -6.47 -28.44
N ALA A 514 -12.31 -6.60 -29.37
CA ALA A 514 -13.67 -7.06 -29.12
C ALA A 514 -13.84 -8.57 -29.41
N GLU A 515 -13.08 -9.11 -30.35
CA GLU A 515 -13.09 -10.54 -30.69
C GLU A 515 -11.66 -11.05 -30.85
N ILE A 516 -11.32 -12.14 -30.15
CA ILE A 516 -10.06 -12.86 -30.34
C ILE A 516 -10.42 -14.19 -30.98
N ILE A 517 -9.90 -14.43 -32.19
CA ILE A 517 -10.08 -15.67 -32.94
C ILE A 517 -8.69 -16.23 -33.24
N THR A 518 -8.38 -17.45 -32.81
CA THR A 518 -7.07 -18.05 -33.07
C THR A 518 -7.14 -19.08 -34.19
N ASP A 519 -6.10 -19.11 -35.04
CA ASP A 519 -5.90 -20.19 -35.99
C ASP A 519 -5.58 -21.50 -35.26
N ASP A 520 -5.74 -22.63 -35.95
CA ASP A 520 -5.32 -23.93 -35.45
C ASP A 520 -3.79 -23.98 -35.23
N VAL A 521 -3.36 -24.77 -34.25
CA VAL A 521 -1.94 -25.05 -33.94
C VAL A 521 -1.14 -23.82 -33.46
N CYS A 522 -1.80 -22.76 -33.00
CA CYS A 522 -1.14 -21.53 -32.58
C CYS A 522 -0.76 -21.50 -31.07
N CYS A 523 0.14 -20.59 -30.70
CA CYS A 523 0.53 -20.28 -29.31
C CYS A 523 1.07 -21.47 -28.48
N ASN A 524 1.76 -22.41 -29.13
CA ASN A 524 2.29 -23.64 -28.53
C ASN A 524 3.72 -23.49 -27.93
N ASP A 525 4.05 -22.32 -27.36
CA ASP A 525 5.35 -22.06 -26.77
C ASP A 525 5.51 -22.77 -25.41
N LYS A 526 6.69 -23.34 -25.12
CA LYS A 526 6.97 -24.05 -23.86
C LYS A 526 7.05 -23.12 -22.64
N GLU A 527 7.39 -21.85 -22.87
CA GLU A 527 7.52 -20.84 -21.81
C GLU A 527 6.16 -20.28 -21.37
N LEU A 528 5.10 -20.45 -22.17
CA LEU A 528 3.76 -19.92 -21.87
C LEU A 528 3.00 -20.86 -20.92
N LYS A 529 3.23 -20.68 -19.62
CA LYS A 529 2.62 -21.49 -18.55
C LYS A 529 1.22 -21.07 -18.14
N SER A 530 0.87 -19.80 -18.28
CA SER A 530 -0.44 -19.27 -17.91
C SER A 530 -0.92 -18.28 -18.96
N VAL A 531 -2.22 -18.25 -19.20
CA VAL A 531 -2.89 -17.27 -20.06
C VAL A 531 -4.06 -16.66 -19.30
N ASP A 532 -4.05 -15.34 -19.17
CA ASP A 532 -5.11 -14.56 -18.53
C ASP A 532 -5.79 -13.66 -19.57
N PHE A 533 -7.01 -14.00 -19.96
CA PHE A 533 -7.81 -13.21 -20.91
C PHE A 533 -8.53 -12.04 -20.24
N SER A 534 -8.55 -11.98 -18.91
CA SER A 534 -9.20 -10.92 -18.13
C SER A 534 -8.57 -9.54 -18.37
N VAL A 535 -7.37 -9.51 -18.96
CA VAL A 535 -6.68 -8.28 -19.37
C VAL A 535 -7.37 -7.55 -20.52
N PHE A 536 -8.34 -8.16 -21.22
CA PHE A 536 -9.07 -7.57 -22.35
C PHE A 536 -10.50 -7.15 -21.92
N PRO A 537 -10.69 -5.96 -21.31
CA PRO A 537 -11.98 -5.56 -20.72
C PRO A 537 -13.11 -5.33 -21.73
N ALA A 538 -12.76 -5.12 -23.01
CA ALA A 538 -13.71 -4.87 -24.09
C ALA A 538 -14.07 -6.15 -24.88
N LEU A 539 -13.52 -7.31 -24.50
CA LEU A 539 -13.70 -8.55 -25.26
C LEU A 539 -15.16 -9.05 -25.17
N GLU A 540 -15.78 -9.24 -26.32
CA GLU A 540 -17.15 -9.74 -26.53
C GLU A 540 -17.15 -11.20 -26.99
N ARG A 541 -16.16 -11.64 -27.77
CA ARG A 541 -16.04 -13.03 -28.26
C ARG A 541 -14.63 -13.58 -28.10
N LEU A 542 -14.51 -14.77 -27.54
CA LEU A 542 -13.27 -15.54 -27.49
C LEU A 542 -13.45 -16.87 -28.23
N GLU A 543 -12.66 -17.08 -29.28
CA GLU A 543 -12.65 -18.30 -30.09
C GLU A 543 -11.21 -18.82 -30.25
N ILE A 544 -10.91 -19.90 -29.56
CA ILE A 544 -9.63 -20.59 -29.69
C ILE A 544 -9.78 -21.72 -30.69
N GLY A 545 -8.90 -21.77 -31.70
CA GLY A 545 -8.82 -22.85 -32.69
C GLY A 545 -8.40 -24.20 -32.09
N HIS A 546 -8.16 -25.18 -32.97
CA HIS A 546 -7.75 -26.53 -32.59
C HIS A 546 -6.25 -26.61 -32.26
N ASP A 547 -5.84 -27.54 -31.40
CA ASP A 547 -4.42 -27.82 -31.07
C ASP A 547 -3.61 -26.59 -30.59
N CYS A 548 -4.24 -25.63 -29.91
CA CYS A 548 -3.62 -24.38 -29.45
C CYS A 548 -3.17 -24.43 -27.98
N PHE A 549 -2.21 -23.59 -27.58
CA PHE A 549 -1.80 -23.40 -26.17
C PHE A 549 -1.34 -24.67 -25.41
N LYS A 550 -0.66 -25.59 -26.11
CA LYS A 550 -0.25 -26.93 -25.66
C LYS A 550 0.45 -27.04 -24.28
N TYR A 551 1.22 -26.03 -23.90
CA TYR A 551 2.02 -26.04 -22.67
C TYR A 551 1.47 -25.12 -21.57
N THR A 552 0.34 -24.47 -21.82
CA THR A 552 -0.35 -23.66 -20.84
C THR A 552 -0.99 -24.58 -19.80
N GLU A 553 -0.77 -24.25 -18.53
CA GLU A 553 -1.25 -24.94 -17.35
C GLU A 553 -2.39 -24.16 -16.69
N GLU A 554 -2.48 -22.85 -16.85
CA GLU A 554 -3.56 -22.05 -16.25
C GLU A 554 -4.25 -21.14 -17.27
N VAL A 555 -5.59 -21.12 -17.24
CA VAL A 555 -6.43 -20.27 -18.10
C VAL A 555 -7.45 -19.52 -17.24
N ARG A 556 -7.39 -18.18 -17.29
CA ARG A 556 -8.27 -17.30 -16.53
C ARG A 556 -9.14 -16.44 -17.44
N ILE A 557 -10.44 -16.47 -17.19
CA ILE A 557 -11.48 -15.65 -17.81
C ILE A 557 -12.36 -15.13 -16.67
N ILE A 558 -11.93 -14.03 -16.03
CA ILE A 558 -12.51 -13.57 -14.77
C ILE A 558 -12.98 -12.12 -14.87
N GLY A 559 -14.22 -11.83 -14.43
CA GLY A 559 -14.74 -10.47 -14.33
C GLY A 559 -14.97 -9.75 -15.66
N MET A 560 -15.05 -10.48 -16.77
CA MET A 560 -15.14 -9.91 -18.12
C MET A 560 -16.57 -9.46 -18.43
N LYS A 561 -16.84 -8.16 -18.25
CA LYS A 561 -18.20 -7.58 -18.31
C LYS A 561 -18.80 -7.47 -19.71
N MET A 562 -18.02 -7.60 -20.77
CA MET A 562 -18.49 -7.52 -22.16
C MET A 562 -18.59 -8.88 -22.86
N LEU A 563 -17.99 -9.93 -22.28
CA LEU A 563 -17.82 -11.23 -22.93
C LEU A 563 -19.15 -11.96 -23.07
N GLU A 564 -19.52 -12.36 -24.29
CA GLU A 564 -20.79 -13.02 -24.60
C GLU A 564 -20.63 -14.50 -24.95
N ARG A 565 -19.51 -14.88 -25.57
CA ARG A 565 -19.29 -16.25 -26.07
C ARG A 565 -17.84 -16.69 -25.89
N VAL A 566 -17.67 -17.90 -25.38
CA VAL A 566 -16.37 -18.58 -25.29
C VAL A 566 -16.43 -19.92 -26.01
N THR A 567 -15.59 -20.08 -27.03
CA THR A 567 -15.42 -21.32 -27.78
C THR A 567 -13.96 -21.76 -27.73
N ILE A 568 -13.71 -22.97 -27.27
CA ILE A 568 -12.38 -23.59 -27.26
C ILE A 568 -12.40 -24.79 -28.20
N GLY A 569 -11.55 -24.79 -29.22
CA GLY A 569 -11.42 -25.88 -30.18
C GLY A 569 -10.84 -27.14 -29.55
N ARG A 570 -10.98 -28.27 -30.25
CA ARG A 570 -10.41 -29.59 -29.93
C ARG A 570 -8.91 -29.58 -29.66
N SER A 571 -8.47 -30.46 -28.75
CA SER A 571 -7.06 -30.67 -28.39
C SER A 571 -6.30 -29.39 -27.98
N SER A 572 -7.01 -28.34 -27.56
CA SER A 572 -6.41 -27.09 -27.09
C SER A 572 -6.15 -27.15 -25.58
N PHE A 573 -5.10 -26.48 -25.12
CA PHE A 573 -4.64 -26.51 -23.73
C PHE A 573 -4.28 -27.92 -23.23
N THR A 574 -3.70 -28.76 -24.11
CA THR A 574 -3.24 -30.11 -23.75
C THR A 574 -1.96 -30.50 -24.49
N GLY A 575 -1.14 -31.35 -23.86
CA GLY A 575 0.03 -31.99 -24.47
C GLY A 575 -0.30 -33.43 -24.87
N TYR A 576 0.15 -33.87 -26.05
CA TYR A 576 -0.04 -35.23 -26.61
C TYR A 576 0.29 -36.42 -25.69
N VAL A 577 0.86 -36.18 -24.50
CA VAL A 577 1.09 -37.21 -23.49
C VAL A 577 0.57 -36.66 -22.16
N PRO A 578 -0.46 -37.29 -21.57
CA PRO A 578 -0.89 -36.99 -20.20
C PRO A 578 0.32 -37.15 -19.27
N SER A 579 0.79 -36.04 -18.70
CA SER A 579 1.79 -36.08 -17.63
C SER A 579 1.05 -36.05 -16.29
N PRO A 580 1.29 -37.00 -15.38
CA PRO A 580 0.69 -37.00 -14.03
C PRO A 580 1.00 -35.73 -13.22
N GLU A 581 2.02 -34.96 -13.64
CA GLU A 581 2.53 -33.78 -12.93
C GLU A 581 1.88 -32.45 -13.35
N ARG A 582 1.07 -32.41 -14.43
CA ARG A 582 0.38 -31.17 -14.80
C ARG A 582 -0.77 -30.91 -13.83
N LYS A 583 -0.69 -29.81 -13.07
CA LYS A 583 -1.72 -29.34 -12.13
C LYS A 583 -2.31 -28.03 -12.63
N GLY A 584 -2.99 -28.12 -13.78
CA GLY A 584 -3.57 -26.95 -14.43
C GLY A 584 -4.99 -26.60 -13.98
N GLY A 585 -5.43 -25.37 -14.24
CA GLY A 585 -6.77 -24.88 -13.88
C GLY A 585 -7.41 -24.00 -14.95
N PHE A 586 -8.69 -24.27 -15.22
CA PHE A 586 -9.56 -23.44 -16.06
C PHE A 586 -10.57 -22.71 -15.17
N TYR A 587 -10.60 -21.38 -15.25
CA TYR A 587 -11.46 -20.53 -14.43
C TYR A 587 -12.28 -19.60 -15.33
N LEU A 588 -13.61 -19.74 -15.28
CA LEU A 588 -14.58 -18.83 -15.89
C LEU A 588 -15.48 -18.29 -14.78
N ASN A 589 -15.18 -17.08 -14.29
CA ASN A 589 -15.86 -16.54 -13.10
C ASN A 589 -16.32 -15.09 -13.31
N ASP A 590 -17.47 -14.72 -12.74
CA ASP A 590 -17.98 -13.33 -12.66
C ASP A 590 -18.13 -12.61 -14.04
N CYS A 591 -18.34 -13.37 -15.11
CA CYS A 591 -18.54 -12.88 -16.49
C CYS A 591 -20.04 -12.81 -16.83
N GLU A 592 -20.67 -11.73 -16.38
CA GLU A 592 -22.12 -11.55 -16.37
C GLU A 592 -22.83 -11.55 -17.73
N ARG A 593 -22.13 -11.49 -18.87
CA ARG A 593 -22.76 -11.49 -20.21
C ARG A 593 -22.58 -12.79 -20.98
N VAL A 594 -21.78 -13.74 -20.50
CA VAL A 594 -21.48 -14.97 -21.23
C VAL A 594 -22.74 -15.81 -21.29
N LYS A 595 -23.19 -16.17 -22.50
CA LYS A 595 -24.40 -16.98 -22.72
C LYS A 595 -24.11 -18.42 -23.05
N GLU A 596 -22.99 -18.68 -23.72
CA GLU A 596 -22.63 -20.00 -24.24
C GLU A 596 -21.13 -20.25 -24.02
N LEU A 597 -20.83 -21.38 -23.37
CA LEU A 597 -19.49 -21.95 -23.26
C LEU A 597 -19.42 -23.25 -24.06
N LYS A 598 -18.48 -23.31 -25.01
CA LYS A 598 -18.17 -24.53 -25.79
C LYS A 598 -16.72 -24.92 -25.62
N ILE A 599 -16.48 -26.18 -25.29
CA ILE A 599 -15.14 -26.75 -25.18
C ILE A 599 -15.08 -28.02 -26.03
N GLY A 600 -14.14 -28.09 -26.98
CA GLY A 600 -13.97 -29.23 -27.87
C GLY A 600 -13.40 -30.47 -27.17
N SER A 601 -13.50 -31.62 -27.83
CA SER A 601 -12.94 -32.89 -27.36
C SER A 601 -11.42 -32.79 -27.15
N PHE A 602 -10.85 -33.57 -26.22
CA PHE A 602 -9.42 -33.59 -25.86
C PHE A 602 -8.86 -32.31 -25.21
N SER A 603 -9.63 -31.22 -25.15
CA SER A 603 -9.15 -29.97 -24.58
C SER A 603 -9.04 -30.02 -23.06
N PHE A 604 -8.04 -29.34 -22.50
CA PHE A 604 -7.74 -29.36 -21.07
C PHE A 604 -7.48 -30.77 -20.49
N SER A 605 -7.08 -31.75 -21.30
CA SER A 605 -6.67 -33.07 -20.80
C SER A 605 -5.42 -32.93 -19.92
N GLY A 606 -5.52 -33.39 -18.66
CA GLY A 606 -4.49 -33.18 -17.64
C GLY A 606 -4.64 -31.89 -16.81
N TYR A 607 -5.70 -31.10 -16.99
CA TYR A 607 -6.05 -30.04 -16.04
C TYR A 607 -6.74 -30.63 -14.81
N SER A 608 -6.28 -30.24 -13.63
CA SER A 608 -6.84 -30.68 -12.35
C SER A 608 -8.13 -29.96 -11.98
N VAL A 609 -8.30 -28.71 -12.43
CA VAL A 609 -9.41 -27.83 -11.99
C VAL A 609 -10.20 -27.32 -13.19
N CYS A 610 -11.53 -27.39 -13.08
CA CYS A 610 -12.49 -26.68 -13.90
C CYS A 610 -13.47 -25.95 -12.98
N GLU A 611 -13.44 -24.63 -12.97
CA GLU A 611 -14.29 -23.80 -12.12
C GLU A 611 -15.09 -22.81 -12.97
N ILE A 612 -16.42 -22.84 -12.79
CA ILE A 612 -17.37 -21.94 -13.42
C ILE A 612 -18.30 -21.38 -12.34
N ARG A 613 -18.19 -20.08 -12.05
CA ARG A 613 -18.91 -19.43 -10.93
C ARG A 613 -19.49 -18.06 -11.27
N ASN A 614 -20.69 -17.81 -10.74
CA ASN A 614 -21.34 -16.49 -10.73
C ASN A 614 -21.60 -15.87 -12.12
N ASP A 615 -21.57 -16.67 -13.19
CA ASP A 615 -21.92 -16.21 -14.54
C ASP A 615 -23.44 -16.19 -14.72
N SER A 616 -24.03 -15.06 -14.31
CA SER A 616 -25.49 -14.93 -14.13
C SER A 616 -26.33 -15.13 -15.41
N HIS A 617 -25.75 -14.93 -16.60
CA HIS A 617 -26.47 -15.06 -17.88
C HIS A 617 -26.06 -16.30 -18.70
N LEU A 618 -25.27 -17.21 -18.13
CA LEU A 618 -24.83 -18.42 -18.83
C LEU A 618 -26.01 -19.35 -19.04
N GLU A 619 -26.41 -19.57 -20.30
CA GLU A 619 -27.61 -20.35 -20.67
C GLU A 619 -27.27 -21.80 -21.02
N ARG A 620 -26.09 -22.05 -21.60
CA ARG A 620 -25.66 -23.36 -22.09
C ARG A 620 -24.17 -23.62 -21.90
N ILE A 621 -23.86 -24.84 -21.45
CA ILE A 621 -22.51 -25.41 -21.43
C ILE A 621 -22.48 -26.67 -22.29
N GLU A 622 -21.55 -26.72 -23.24
CA GLU A 622 -21.31 -27.89 -24.09
C GLU A 622 -19.82 -28.26 -24.04
N VAL A 623 -19.51 -29.50 -23.66
CA VAL A 623 -18.13 -30.00 -23.54
C VAL A 623 -17.97 -31.32 -24.30
N GLY A 624 -17.04 -31.34 -25.25
CA GLY A 624 -16.81 -32.42 -26.22
C GLY A 624 -17.60 -32.22 -27.52
N GLU A 625 -17.47 -33.19 -28.44
CA GLU A 625 -18.16 -33.18 -29.74
C GLU A 625 -18.66 -34.58 -30.14
N ARG A 626 -19.67 -34.62 -31.03
CA ARG A 626 -20.27 -35.86 -31.58
C ARG A 626 -19.45 -36.50 -32.71
N ASP A 627 -18.46 -35.81 -33.28
CA ASP A 627 -17.77 -36.26 -34.49
C ASP A 627 -16.71 -37.36 -34.20
N TYR A 628 -17.06 -38.60 -34.56
CA TYR A 628 -16.21 -39.80 -34.39
C TYR A 628 -15.16 -39.99 -35.51
N SER A 629 -15.03 -39.04 -36.44
CA SER A 629 -14.10 -39.13 -37.58
C SER A 629 -12.64 -39.36 -37.15
N TYR A 630 -12.23 -38.81 -36.00
CA TYR A 630 -10.88 -39.00 -35.44
C TYR A 630 -10.66 -40.42 -34.85
N LEU A 631 -11.68 -41.00 -34.21
CA LEU A 631 -11.65 -42.40 -33.75
C LEU A 631 -11.66 -43.39 -34.92
N GLU A 632 -12.32 -43.06 -36.03
CA GLU A 632 -12.25 -43.81 -37.29
C GLU A 632 -10.89 -43.65 -37.99
N LEU A 633 -10.23 -42.49 -37.90
CA LEU A 633 -8.85 -42.27 -38.37
C LEU A 633 -7.84 -43.12 -37.58
N ILE A 634 -7.98 -43.21 -36.25
CA ILE A 634 -7.13 -44.04 -35.40
C ILE A 634 -7.46 -45.55 -35.56
N LYS A 635 -8.73 -45.92 -35.77
CA LYS A 635 -9.11 -47.29 -36.18
C LYS A 635 -8.60 -47.64 -37.59
N GLY A 636 -8.58 -46.66 -38.49
CA GLY A 636 -8.15 -46.76 -39.88
C GLY A 636 -6.62 -46.81 -40.04
N ALA A 637 -5.86 -46.24 -39.10
CA ALA A 637 -4.40 -46.37 -39.05
C ALA A 637 -3.92 -47.84 -38.91
N LYS A 638 -4.82 -48.79 -38.63
CA LYS A 638 -4.57 -50.25 -38.68
C LYS A 638 -4.85 -50.91 -40.04
N ARG A 639 -5.40 -50.23 -41.06
CA ARG A 639 -5.72 -50.86 -42.35
C ARG A 639 -5.26 -50.00 -43.54
N SER A 640 -4.20 -50.50 -44.21
CA SER A 640 -3.81 -50.36 -45.62
C SER A 640 -4.36 -49.17 -46.43
N VAL A 641 -3.46 -48.48 -47.15
CA VAL A 641 -3.69 -47.42 -48.15
C VAL A 641 -4.89 -47.67 -49.08
N SER A 642 -5.23 -48.93 -49.37
CA SER A 642 -6.41 -49.31 -50.17
C SER A 642 -7.76 -48.90 -49.57
N PHE A 643 -7.86 -48.73 -48.25
CA PHE A 643 -9.10 -48.30 -47.58
C PHE A 643 -9.34 -46.78 -47.73
N LEU A 644 -8.27 -45.97 -47.71
CA LEU A 644 -8.33 -44.51 -47.89
C LEU A 644 -8.83 -44.12 -49.29
N GLU A 645 -8.48 -44.91 -50.31
CA GLU A 645 -8.99 -44.75 -51.67
C GLU A 645 -10.47 -45.15 -51.80
N THR A 646 -10.96 -46.06 -50.93
CA THR A 646 -12.35 -46.56 -50.96
C THR A 646 -13.35 -45.54 -50.36
N ILE A 647 -12.89 -44.65 -49.48
CA ILE A 647 -13.71 -43.59 -48.85
C ILE A 647 -13.54 -42.21 -49.50
N GLY A 648 -12.89 -42.13 -50.67
CA GLY A 648 -12.84 -40.91 -51.49
C GLY A 648 -11.77 -39.88 -51.09
N VAL A 649 -10.78 -40.27 -50.27
CA VAL A 649 -9.67 -39.38 -49.88
C VAL A 649 -8.58 -39.39 -50.96
N ASN A 650 -8.25 -38.21 -51.52
CA ASN A 650 -7.23 -38.06 -52.55
C ASN A 650 -5.81 -38.06 -51.96
N VAL A 651 -5.20 -39.24 -51.88
CA VAL A 651 -3.89 -39.50 -51.25
C VAL A 651 -2.74 -38.68 -51.87
N LYS A 652 -2.92 -38.11 -53.08
CA LYS A 652 -1.92 -37.25 -53.75
C LYS A 652 -1.89 -35.81 -53.21
N SER A 653 -2.82 -35.44 -52.34
CA SER A 653 -2.89 -34.10 -51.72
C SER A 653 -2.21 -34.01 -50.35
N ILE A 654 -1.70 -35.15 -49.84
CA ILE A 654 -1.00 -35.19 -48.55
C ILE A 654 0.45 -34.70 -48.77
N PRO A 655 0.89 -33.63 -48.06
CA PRO A 655 2.25 -33.11 -48.16
C PRO A 655 3.32 -34.17 -47.83
N SER A 656 4.39 -34.22 -48.61
CA SER A 656 5.45 -35.24 -48.54
C SER A 656 6.23 -35.28 -47.21
N ASN A 657 6.10 -34.25 -46.37
CA ASN A 657 6.69 -34.14 -45.04
C ASN A 657 5.93 -34.93 -43.94
N ILE A 658 4.76 -35.50 -44.25
CA ILE A 658 3.97 -36.32 -43.31
C ILE A 658 4.18 -37.83 -43.55
N GLN A 659 4.75 -38.23 -44.70
CA GLN A 659 4.93 -39.64 -45.05
C GLN A 659 6.04 -40.37 -44.26
N ASP A 660 6.92 -39.66 -43.55
CA ASP A 660 8.19 -40.24 -43.05
C ASP A 660 8.47 -40.03 -41.54
N LYS A 661 7.44 -39.80 -40.72
CA LYS A 661 7.59 -39.72 -39.25
C LYS A 661 6.60 -40.59 -38.48
N THR A 662 6.47 -41.85 -38.90
CA THR A 662 5.86 -42.89 -38.07
C THR A 662 6.97 -43.79 -37.53
N ASP A 663 7.37 -43.58 -36.26
CA ASP A 663 8.14 -44.58 -35.50
C ASP A 663 7.19 -45.74 -35.14
N PRO A 664 7.38 -46.95 -35.69
CA PRO A 664 6.48 -48.08 -35.46
C PRO A 664 6.58 -48.69 -34.04
N LYS A 665 7.56 -48.26 -33.22
CA LYS A 665 7.78 -48.83 -31.88
C LYS A 665 6.86 -48.29 -30.79
N MET A 666 6.11 -47.23 -31.04
CA MET A 666 5.29 -46.56 -30.01
C MET A 666 3.90 -47.18 -29.80
N TYR A 667 3.52 -48.22 -30.55
CA TYR A 667 2.13 -48.72 -30.61
C TYR A 667 1.93 -50.17 -30.12
N ALA A 668 2.85 -50.70 -29.32
CA ALA A 668 2.81 -52.11 -28.92
C ALA A 668 1.92 -52.46 -27.71
N ASP A 669 1.32 -51.49 -27.00
CA ASP A 669 0.59 -51.78 -25.74
C ASP A 669 -0.83 -51.19 -25.64
N VAL A 670 -1.51 -51.07 -26.78
CA VAL A 670 -2.84 -50.43 -26.87
C VAL A 670 -3.98 -51.41 -26.50
N ARG A 671 -3.99 -51.92 -25.27
CA ARG A 671 -5.20 -52.52 -24.65
C ARG A 671 -5.75 -51.68 -23.49
N TYR A 672 -5.02 -50.68 -22.99
CA TYR A 672 -5.45 -49.80 -21.88
C TYR A 672 -5.65 -48.31 -22.26
N ASP A 673 -5.24 -47.87 -23.46
CA ASP A 673 -5.20 -46.43 -23.83
C ASP A 673 -6.44 -45.88 -24.58
N PHE A 674 -7.61 -46.52 -24.48
CA PHE A 674 -8.80 -46.04 -25.21
C PHE A 674 -9.47 -44.80 -24.59
N PHE A 675 -9.02 -44.33 -23.42
CA PHE A 675 -9.64 -43.25 -22.62
C PHE A 675 -8.72 -42.07 -22.28
N MET A 676 -7.46 -42.07 -22.73
CA MET A 676 -6.43 -41.11 -22.29
C MET A 676 -6.54 -39.68 -22.86
N GLY A 677 -7.68 -39.33 -23.46
CA GLY A 677 -7.81 -38.11 -24.25
C GLY A 677 -9.12 -37.35 -24.11
N ASP A 678 -9.93 -37.59 -23.09
CA ASP A 678 -11.20 -36.86 -22.98
C ASP A 678 -11.00 -35.44 -22.40
N ALA A 679 -11.95 -34.54 -22.62
CA ALA A 679 -11.84 -33.17 -22.07
C ALA A 679 -11.94 -33.20 -20.53
N PHE A 680 -11.01 -32.52 -19.86
CA PHE A 680 -10.85 -32.61 -18.40
C PHE A 680 -10.68 -34.07 -17.88
N HIS A 681 -9.95 -34.90 -18.63
CA HIS A 681 -9.54 -36.22 -18.16
C HIS A 681 -8.60 -36.11 -16.94
N GLU A 682 -8.84 -36.95 -15.94
CA GLU A 682 -8.12 -36.98 -14.66
C GLU A 682 -8.18 -35.64 -13.88
N CYS A 683 -9.30 -34.92 -13.97
CA CYS A 683 -9.51 -33.76 -13.10
C CYS A 683 -9.70 -34.18 -11.63
N SER A 684 -9.39 -33.27 -10.71
CA SER A 684 -9.64 -33.41 -9.26
C SER A 684 -10.77 -32.50 -8.78
N LEU A 685 -11.10 -31.43 -9.50
CA LEU A 685 -12.16 -30.50 -9.13
C LEU A 685 -12.95 -30.04 -10.35
N ALA A 686 -14.27 -30.20 -10.30
CA ALA A 686 -15.19 -29.60 -11.26
C ALA A 686 -16.31 -28.87 -10.50
N VAL A 687 -16.43 -27.55 -10.72
CA VAL A 687 -17.38 -26.69 -10.01
C VAL A 687 -18.25 -25.94 -11.01
N PHE A 688 -19.57 -26.05 -10.83
CA PHE A 688 -20.59 -25.26 -11.50
C PHE A 688 -21.52 -24.69 -10.42
N GLU A 689 -21.34 -23.41 -10.10
CA GLU A 689 -21.96 -22.81 -8.93
C GLU A 689 -22.53 -21.41 -9.22
N ASN A 690 -23.74 -21.14 -8.74
CA ASN A 690 -24.43 -19.86 -8.89
C ASN A 690 -24.64 -19.44 -10.36
N LEU A 691 -25.22 -20.34 -11.17
CA LEU A 691 -25.54 -20.10 -12.59
C LEU A 691 -27.08 -20.08 -12.77
N PRO A 692 -27.75 -18.96 -12.41
CA PRO A 692 -29.21 -18.90 -12.31
C PRO A 692 -29.96 -19.08 -13.64
N GLU A 693 -29.37 -18.68 -14.77
CA GLU A 693 -29.97 -18.77 -16.11
C GLU A 693 -29.57 -20.05 -16.89
N LEU A 694 -28.74 -20.92 -16.31
CA LEU A 694 -28.27 -22.12 -16.99
C LEU A 694 -29.41 -23.10 -17.23
N THR A 695 -29.66 -23.46 -18.48
CA THR A 695 -30.79 -24.33 -18.87
C THR A 695 -30.37 -25.74 -19.28
N SER A 696 -29.15 -25.90 -19.80
CA SER A 696 -28.64 -27.17 -20.29
C SER A 696 -27.13 -27.34 -20.09
N ILE A 697 -26.74 -28.50 -19.56
CA ILE A 697 -25.36 -29.00 -19.58
C ILE A 697 -25.32 -30.25 -20.47
N LEU A 698 -24.52 -30.20 -21.53
CA LEU A 698 -24.30 -31.30 -22.45
C LEU A 698 -22.82 -31.68 -22.46
N THR A 699 -22.53 -32.93 -22.15
CA THR A 699 -21.17 -33.48 -22.19
C THR A 699 -21.11 -34.70 -23.10
N TYR A 700 -20.05 -34.84 -23.89
CA TYR A 700 -19.83 -36.01 -24.74
C TYR A 700 -18.83 -37.00 -24.09
N ASN A 701 -18.37 -38.01 -24.84
CA ASN A 701 -17.60 -39.14 -24.31
C ASN A 701 -16.46 -38.74 -23.37
N GLY A 702 -16.46 -39.34 -22.16
CA GLY A 702 -15.32 -39.35 -21.25
C GLY A 702 -15.02 -38.04 -20.51
N VAL A 703 -15.87 -37.03 -20.69
CA VAL A 703 -15.71 -35.71 -20.08
C VAL A 703 -15.90 -35.76 -18.56
N PHE A 704 -15.06 -35.04 -17.81
CA PHE A 704 -15.03 -35.03 -16.33
C PHE A 704 -14.86 -36.43 -15.71
N ASN A 705 -13.86 -37.17 -16.17
CA ASN A 705 -13.43 -38.42 -15.54
C ASN A 705 -12.39 -38.12 -14.46
N PHE A 706 -12.72 -38.36 -13.19
CA PHE A 706 -11.88 -38.01 -12.04
C PHE A 706 -10.81 -39.06 -11.73
N LYS A 707 -9.71 -38.63 -11.11
CA LYS A 707 -8.60 -39.52 -10.67
C LYS A 707 -9.08 -40.54 -9.63
N ARG A 708 -8.71 -41.81 -9.82
CA ARG A 708 -9.10 -42.92 -8.92
C ARG A 708 -8.25 -43.03 -7.63
N ASN A 709 -6.96 -42.68 -7.67
CA ASN A 709 -5.97 -43.28 -6.75
C ASN A 709 -5.10 -42.33 -5.87
N SER A 710 -5.27 -41.00 -5.82
CA SER A 710 -4.37 -40.22 -4.92
C SER A 710 -4.75 -38.83 -4.40
N GLU A 711 -5.93 -38.26 -4.65
CA GLU A 711 -6.33 -36.93 -4.12
C GLU A 711 -7.86 -36.88 -3.89
N PRO A 712 -8.41 -36.02 -3.01
CA PRO A 712 -9.85 -35.81 -2.92
C PRO A 712 -10.35 -35.23 -4.25
N SER A 713 -11.17 -36.00 -4.97
CA SER A 713 -11.84 -35.54 -6.18
C SER A 713 -13.23 -35.01 -5.84
N GLU A 714 -13.52 -33.76 -6.22
CA GLU A 714 -14.77 -33.09 -5.87
C GLU A 714 -15.54 -32.62 -7.12
N LEU A 715 -16.84 -32.92 -7.14
CA LEU A 715 -17.80 -32.42 -8.12
C LEU A 715 -18.86 -31.60 -7.41
N ILE A 716 -19.00 -30.33 -7.78
CA ILE A 716 -20.01 -29.40 -7.22
C ILE A 716 -20.92 -28.93 -8.34
N LEU A 717 -22.21 -29.27 -8.25
CA LEU A 717 -23.30 -28.68 -9.03
C LEU A 717 -24.28 -28.02 -8.04
N ARG A 718 -24.14 -26.71 -7.84
CA ARG A 718 -24.90 -25.97 -6.83
C ARG A 718 -25.57 -24.74 -7.40
N ASN A 719 -26.82 -24.50 -7.00
CA ASN A 719 -27.56 -23.27 -7.33
C ASN A 719 -27.70 -23.04 -8.85
N LEU A 720 -28.32 -24.02 -9.52
CA LEU A 720 -28.64 -24.01 -10.95
C LEU A 720 -30.17 -24.08 -11.13
N PRO A 721 -30.94 -23.08 -10.65
CA PRO A 721 -32.39 -23.17 -10.49
C PRO A 721 -33.18 -23.37 -11.79
N LYS A 722 -32.67 -22.89 -12.94
CA LYS A 722 -33.31 -23.03 -14.26
C LYS A 722 -32.79 -24.23 -15.07
N LEU A 723 -31.89 -25.03 -14.53
CA LEU A 723 -31.32 -26.17 -15.25
C LEU A 723 -32.43 -27.20 -15.53
N THR A 724 -32.69 -27.48 -16.81
CA THR A 724 -33.74 -28.40 -17.26
C THR A 724 -33.17 -29.72 -17.77
N SER A 725 -31.94 -29.70 -18.30
CA SER A 725 -31.28 -30.87 -18.87
C SER A 725 -29.83 -31.03 -18.42
N LEU A 726 -29.51 -32.25 -17.96
CA LEU A 726 -28.15 -32.72 -17.71
C LEU A 726 -27.96 -34.01 -18.49
N ILE A 727 -27.22 -33.92 -19.60
CA ILE A 727 -27.12 -35.00 -20.59
C ILE A 727 -25.65 -35.35 -20.83
N THR A 728 -25.31 -36.62 -20.63
CA THR A 728 -24.07 -37.24 -21.07
C THR A 728 -24.36 -38.08 -22.33
N GLU A 729 -24.03 -37.58 -23.52
CA GLU A 729 -24.13 -38.36 -24.76
C GLU A 729 -22.87 -39.22 -24.93
N THR A 730 -23.00 -40.55 -24.80
CA THR A 730 -21.83 -41.44 -24.87
C THR A 730 -22.08 -42.70 -25.70
N VAL A 731 -21.01 -43.20 -26.34
CA VAL A 731 -20.92 -44.57 -26.88
C VAL A 731 -20.20 -45.50 -25.87
N PHE A 732 -19.40 -44.92 -24.97
CA PHE A 732 -18.52 -45.67 -24.05
C PHE A 732 -18.88 -45.56 -22.55
N ASN A 733 -19.92 -44.80 -22.16
CA ASN A 733 -20.42 -44.66 -20.77
C ASN A 733 -19.36 -44.19 -19.73
N VAL A 734 -18.67 -43.06 -19.95
CA VAL A 734 -17.61 -42.60 -18.99
C VAL A 734 -17.68 -41.09 -18.64
N GLY A 735 -18.88 -40.52 -18.47
CA GLY A 735 -19.04 -39.12 -18.01
C GLY A 735 -19.29 -39.00 -16.51
N PHE A 736 -18.71 -37.98 -15.85
CA PHE A 736 -18.84 -37.74 -14.39
C PHE A 736 -18.47 -38.96 -13.51
N THR A 737 -17.48 -39.74 -13.94
CA THR A 737 -17.07 -40.97 -13.25
C THR A 737 -15.97 -40.70 -12.23
N ASN A 738 -16.01 -41.43 -11.11
CA ASN A 738 -15.03 -41.43 -10.02
C ASN A 738 -14.85 -40.15 -9.14
N PRO A 739 -15.81 -39.22 -9.00
CA PRO A 739 -15.68 -38.19 -7.95
C PRO A 739 -15.84 -38.84 -6.57
N ARG A 740 -14.96 -38.50 -5.62
CA ARG A 740 -15.02 -38.94 -4.22
C ARG A 740 -16.02 -38.14 -3.39
N HIS A 741 -16.09 -36.84 -3.62
CA HIS A 741 -17.04 -35.94 -2.97
C HIS A 741 -17.96 -35.33 -4.01
N VAL A 742 -19.27 -35.51 -3.86
CA VAL A 742 -20.26 -35.03 -4.82
C VAL A 742 -21.27 -34.14 -4.11
N VAL A 743 -21.44 -32.90 -4.58
CA VAL A 743 -22.40 -31.94 -4.04
C VAL A 743 -23.39 -31.55 -5.14
N LEU A 744 -24.66 -31.90 -4.95
CA LEU A 744 -25.75 -31.65 -5.89
C LEU A 744 -26.86 -30.89 -5.16
N GLU A 745 -26.96 -29.59 -5.38
CA GLU A 745 -27.84 -28.73 -4.58
C GLU A 745 -28.57 -27.68 -5.43
N ASN A 746 -29.86 -27.51 -5.16
CA ASN A 746 -30.71 -26.46 -5.75
C ASN A 746 -30.74 -26.47 -7.29
N MET A 747 -31.27 -27.56 -7.85
CA MET A 747 -31.60 -27.74 -9.27
C MET A 747 -33.06 -28.21 -9.45
N PRO A 748 -34.06 -27.48 -8.92
CA PRO A 748 -35.46 -27.91 -8.86
C PRO A 748 -36.12 -28.12 -10.24
N SER A 749 -35.68 -27.37 -11.26
CA SER A 749 -36.28 -27.40 -12.61
C SER A 749 -35.77 -28.55 -13.47
N LEU A 750 -34.88 -29.40 -12.95
CA LEU A 750 -34.25 -30.46 -13.72
C LEU A 750 -35.27 -31.53 -14.08
N THR A 751 -35.54 -31.72 -15.38
CA THR A 751 -36.54 -32.69 -15.88
C THR A 751 -35.93 -33.81 -16.71
N THR A 752 -34.85 -33.51 -17.44
CA THR A 752 -34.21 -34.45 -18.36
C THR A 752 -32.83 -34.78 -17.85
N VAL A 753 -32.67 -36.00 -17.33
CA VAL A 753 -31.39 -36.51 -16.83
C VAL A 753 -31.03 -37.75 -17.64
N THR A 754 -29.87 -37.70 -18.28
CA THR A 754 -29.26 -38.86 -18.93
C THR A 754 -27.82 -38.90 -18.48
N LEU A 755 -27.51 -39.73 -17.49
CA LEU A 755 -26.16 -39.94 -16.99
C LEU A 755 -25.59 -41.28 -17.47
N SER A 756 -24.26 -41.38 -17.47
CA SER A 756 -23.58 -42.67 -17.61
C SER A 756 -24.00 -43.61 -16.48
N LYS A 757 -24.06 -44.91 -16.76
CA LYS A 757 -24.30 -45.95 -15.74
C LYS A 757 -23.30 -45.89 -14.58
N ASP A 758 -22.07 -45.45 -14.87
CA ASP A 758 -20.99 -45.36 -13.89
C ASP A 758 -20.84 -43.95 -13.29
N ALA A 759 -21.77 -43.03 -13.57
CA ALA A 759 -21.77 -41.71 -12.96
C ALA A 759 -21.82 -41.84 -11.43
N PHE A 760 -20.96 -41.09 -10.74
CA PHE A 760 -20.84 -41.09 -9.26
C PHE A 760 -20.49 -42.47 -8.63
N SER A 761 -19.92 -43.40 -9.40
CA SER A 761 -19.71 -44.80 -8.96
C SER A 761 -18.64 -45.01 -7.88
N TYR A 762 -17.61 -44.16 -7.77
CA TYR A 762 -16.52 -44.29 -6.77
C TYR A 762 -16.52 -43.13 -5.75
N ARG A 763 -17.70 -42.84 -5.18
CA ARG A 763 -17.91 -41.76 -4.22
C ARG A 763 -17.69 -42.20 -2.77
N ASP A 764 -17.02 -41.35 -1.99
CA ASP A 764 -16.90 -41.43 -0.52
C ASP A 764 -18.07 -40.69 0.15
N THR A 765 -18.50 -39.56 -0.40
CA THR A 765 -19.64 -38.76 0.11
C THR A 765 -20.50 -38.21 -1.03
N ILE A 766 -21.80 -38.06 -0.79
CA ILE A 766 -22.71 -37.38 -1.71
C ILE A 766 -23.77 -36.57 -0.96
N VAL A 767 -23.81 -35.28 -1.24
CA VAL A 767 -24.81 -34.35 -0.72
C VAL A 767 -25.82 -34.09 -1.83
N VAL A 768 -27.09 -34.39 -1.56
CA VAL A 768 -28.18 -34.19 -2.51
C VAL A 768 -29.28 -33.38 -1.85
N ASN A 769 -29.65 -32.25 -2.46
CA ASN A 769 -30.74 -31.41 -1.97
C ASN A 769 -31.45 -30.67 -3.12
N ASN A 770 -32.76 -30.85 -3.23
CA ASN A 770 -33.60 -30.13 -4.20
C ASN A 770 -33.11 -30.23 -5.67
N VAL A 771 -32.85 -31.44 -6.18
CA VAL A 771 -32.23 -31.67 -7.51
C VAL A 771 -33.20 -32.15 -8.60
N GLY A 772 -34.51 -31.90 -8.45
CA GLY A 772 -35.50 -32.23 -9.49
C GLY A 772 -35.54 -33.73 -9.85
N ALA A 773 -35.61 -34.03 -11.15
CA ALA A 773 -35.68 -35.40 -11.69
C ALA A 773 -34.45 -36.26 -11.35
N LEU A 774 -33.30 -35.66 -11.05
CA LEU A 774 -32.10 -36.38 -10.64
C LEU A 774 -32.29 -37.14 -9.33
N MET A 775 -33.23 -36.71 -8.46
CA MET A 775 -33.59 -37.44 -7.22
C MET A 775 -34.04 -38.88 -7.46
N ASN A 776 -34.57 -39.16 -8.65
CA ASN A 776 -35.08 -40.48 -9.04
C ASN A 776 -34.08 -41.28 -9.88
N ASP A 777 -32.88 -40.75 -10.10
CA ASP A 777 -31.87 -41.41 -10.92
C ASP A 777 -31.24 -42.60 -10.16
N PRO A 778 -31.10 -43.78 -10.79
CA PRO A 778 -30.53 -44.97 -10.15
C PRO A 778 -29.09 -44.81 -9.65
N THR A 779 -28.36 -43.80 -10.12
CA THR A 779 -26.99 -43.51 -9.70
C THR A 779 -26.92 -42.89 -8.29
N LEU A 780 -28.03 -42.33 -7.78
CA LEU A 780 -28.13 -41.76 -6.43
C LEU A 780 -28.64 -42.77 -5.38
N PRO A 781 -28.17 -42.69 -4.12
CA PRO A 781 -28.67 -43.55 -3.04
C PRO A 781 -30.08 -43.12 -2.60
N HIS A 782 -31.08 -43.97 -2.83
CA HIS A 782 -32.43 -43.80 -2.25
C HIS A 782 -32.40 -44.19 -0.77
N SER A 783 -33.04 -43.43 0.13
CA SER A 783 -33.11 -43.83 1.54
C SER A 783 -34.48 -43.67 2.19
N ASN A 784 -34.71 -44.58 3.14
CA ASN A 784 -35.81 -44.66 4.07
C ASN A 784 -35.71 -43.52 5.12
N PRO A 785 -36.76 -42.73 5.38
CA PRO A 785 -36.70 -41.62 6.34
C PRO A 785 -36.40 -42.02 7.79
N ASN A 786 -36.63 -43.30 8.14
CA ASN A 786 -36.32 -43.86 9.45
C ASN A 786 -35.22 -44.92 9.30
N VAL A 787 -34.03 -44.62 9.80
CA VAL A 787 -32.85 -45.49 9.66
C VAL A 787 -32.46 -46.03 11.03
N ASN A 788 -32.22 -47.34 11.08
CA ASN A 788 -31.45 -47.97 12.15
C ASN A 788 -30.08 -48.37 11.62
N VAL A 789 -29.02 -47.94 12.31
CA VAL A 789 -27.62 -48.15 11.94
C VAL A 789 -27.00 -49.20 12.85
N HIS A 790 -26.36 -50.19 12.23
CA HIS A 790 -25.68 -51.28 12.90
C HIS A 790 -24.16 -51.22 12.72
N THR A 791 -23.66 -50.51 11.71
CA THR A 791 -22.22 -50.43 11.39
C THR A 791 -21.79 -49.01 11.00
N ARG A 792 -20.49 -48.72 11.08
CA ARG A 792 -19.94 -47.43 10.63
C ARG A 792 -20.17 -47.20 9.13
N ASP A 793 -20.08 -48.21 8.28
CA ASP A 793 -20.30 -48.04 6.84
C ASP A 793 -21.77 -47.73 6.50
N GLU A 794 -22.71 -48.30 7.27
CA GLU A 794 -24.12 -47.89 7.18
C GLU A 794 -24.30 -46.42 7.57
N LEU A 795 -23.66 -45.96 8.65
CA LEU A 795 -23.71 -44.57 9.07
C LEU A 795 -23.18 -43.60 8.00
N MET A 796 -22.07 -43.96 7.36
CA MET A 796 -21.42 -43.11 6.34
C MET A 796 -22.15 -43.11 4.99
N SER A 797 -23.06 -44.06 4.76
CA SER A 797 -23.82 -44.19 3.51
C SER A 797 -25.25 -43.62 3.59
N LEU A 798 -25.62 -43.02 4.73
CA LEU A 798 -26.95 -42.44 4.91
C LEU A 798 -27.17 -41.19 4.05
N SER A 799 -28.33 -41.12 3.40
CA SER A 799 -28.73 -39.94 2.65
C SER A 799 -29.09 -38.77 3.57
N SER A 800 -28.88 -37.54 3.08
CA SER A 800 -29.32 -36.28 3.68
C SER A 800 -30.83 -36.19 3.98
N SER A 801 -31.64 -37.09 3.41
CA SER A 801 -33.10 -37.10 3.51
C SER A 801 -33.68 -37.76 4.77
N ILE A 802 -32.83 -38.35 5.63
CA ILE A 802 -33.29 -39.03 6.85
C ILE A 802 -33.89 -38.04 7.85
N MET A 803 -34.93 -38.50 8.56
CA MET A 803 -35.63 -37.72 9.60
C MET A 803 -35.39 -38.27 11.00
N GLN A 804 -35.09 -39.57 11.13
CA GLN A 804 -34.78 -40.21 12.39
C GLN A 804 -33.55 -41.12 12.24
N LEU A 805 -32.58 -40.92 13.14
CA LEU A 805 -31.36 -41.71 13.24
C LEU A 805 -31.41 -42.51 14.54
N THR A 806 -31.45 -43.82 14.42
CA THR A 806 -31.21 -44.74 15.54
C THR A 806 -29.90 -45.48 15.28
N VAL A 807 -29.03 -45.54 16.28
CA VAL A 807 -27.80 -46.32 16.25
C VAL A 807 -27.93 -47.40 17.32
N ASP A 808 -27.74 -48.66 16.95
CA ASP A 808 -27.80 -49.78 17.89
C ASP A 808 -26.66 -49.71 18.94
N CYS A 809 -26.77 -50.56 19.97
CA CYS A 809 -25.73 -50.66 20.99
C CYS A 809 -24.46 -51.32 20.43
N ASP A 810 -23.29 -50.90 20.91
CA ASP A 810 -21.96 -51.43 20.53
C ASP A 810 -21.58 -51.19 19.06
N CYS A 811 -22.17 -50.18 18.42
CA CYS A 811 -21.94 -49.84 17.01
C CYS A 811 -20.95 -48.66 16.83
N CYS A 812 -20.36 -48.57 15.64
CA CYS A 812 -19.50 -47.45 15.21
C CYS A 812 -18.28 -47.21 16.11
N ASN A 813 -17.56 -48.27 16.48
CA ASN A 813 -16.42 -48.26 17.41
C ASN A 813 -15.04 -48.36 16.71
N GLU A 814 -14.99 -48.16 15.40
CA GLU A 814 -13.78 -48.23 14.58
C GLU A 814 -12.84 -47.03 14.83
N GLU A 815 -11.52 -47.24 14.74
CA GLU A 815 -10.49 -46.23 15.07
C GLU A 815 -10.38 -45.08 14.06
N ASP A 816 -10.98 -45.23 12.87
CA ASP A 816 -10.95 -44.22 11.81
C ASP A 816 -12.07 -43.16 11.95
N LEU A 817 -13.03 -43.39 12.85
CA LEU A 817 -14.13 -42.46 13.12
C LEU A 817 -13.83 -41.57 14.33
N ASN A 818 -13.12 -40.47 14.09
CA ASN A 818 -12.73 -39.51 15.13
C ASN A 818 -13.70 -38.32 15.27
N ILE A 819 -14.50 -38.03 14.25
CA ILE A 819 -15.44 -36.91 14.21
C ILE A 819 -16.82 -37.42 13.81
N LEU A 820 -17.83 -37.13 14.61
CA LEU A 820 -19.24 -37.37 14.29
C LEU A 820 -19.94 -36.04 14.05
N ASN A 821 -20.05 -35.66 12.79
CA ASN A 821 -20.76 -34.46 12.37
C ASN A 821 -22.20 -34.80 11.94
N ILE A 822 -23.18 -34.47 12.79
CA ILE A 822 -24.60 -34.73 12.52
C ILE A 822 -25.20 -33.70 11.54
N CYS A 823 -24.53 -32.56 11.32
CA CYS A 823 -25.02 -31.46 10.48
C CYS A 823 -25.26 -31.88 9.02
N GLN A 824 -24.69 -33.00 8.58
CA GLN A 824 -24.91 -33.58 7.24
C GLN A 824 -26.34 -34.08 7.00
N TRP A 825 -27.17 -34.19 8.04
CA TRP A 825 -28.59 -34.60 7.95
C TRP A 825 -29.52 -33.46 8.42
N PRO A 826 -29.79 -32.45 7.57
CA PRO A 826 -30.49 -31.23 7.97
C PRO A 826 -31.98 -31.44 8.29
N LEU A 827 -32.56 -32.56 7.85
CA LEU A 827 -33.97 -32.90 8.10
C LEU A 827 -34.19 -33.69 9.39
N LEU A 828 -33.12 -34.00 10.12
CA LEU A 828 -33.16 -34.87 11.29
C LEU A 828 -33.95 -34.21 12.43
N SER A 829 -34.87 -34.99 12.99
CA SER A 829 -35.76 -34.59 14.09
C SER A 829 -35.48 -35.36 15.38
N VAL A 830 -34.98 -36.59 15.28
CA VAL A 830 -34.71 -37.47 16.42
C VAL A 830 -33.38 -38.18 16.24
N ILE A 831 -32.56 -38.16 17.28
CA ILE A 831 -31.31 -38.92 17.38
C ILE A 831 -31.40 -39.82 18.62
N GLU A 832 -31.25 -41.12 18.41
CA GLU A 832 -31.14 -42.11 19.48
C GLU A 832 -29.88 -42.94 19.27
N ILE A 833 -28.91 -42.81 20.16
CA ILE A 833 -27.66 -43.57 20.14
C ILE A 833 -27.71 -44.61 21.24
N GLY A 834 -27.48 -45.87 20.87
CA GLY A 834 -27.36 -47.00 21.79
C GLY A 834 -26.22 -46.86 22.79
N SER A 835 -26.15 -47.80 23.73
CA SER A 835 -25.06 -47.85 24.72
C SER A 835 -23.79 -48.44 24.11
N TYR A 836 -22.62 -48.02 24.59
CA TYR A 836 -21.29 -48.52 24.18
C TYR A 836 -20.90 -48.21 22.73
N SER A 837 -21.49 -47.17 22.13
CA SER A 837 -21.24 -46.80 20.73
C SER A 837 -20.27 -45.60 20.62
N PHE A 838 -19.56 -45.47 19.49
CA PHE A 838 -18.65 -44.34 19.20
C PHE A 838 -17.43 -44.19 20.13
N LYS A 839 -16.76 -45.29 20.48
CA LYS A 839 -15.61 -45.32 21.39
C LYS A 839 -14.45 -44.39 21.01
N HIS A 840 -14.17 -44.21 19.72
CA HIS A 840 -13.01 -43.46 19.22
C HIS A 840 -13.34 -42.05 18.74
N VAL A 841 -14.60 -41.62 18.82
CA VAL A 841 -15.01 -40.26 18.45
C VAL A 841 -14.54 -39.27 19.51
N ASP A 842 -13.78 -38.28 19.07
CA ASP A 842 -13.28 -37.16 19.88
C ASP A 842 -14.11 -35.90 19.71
N VAL A 843 -14.83 -35.74 18.59
CA VAL A 843 -15.63 -34.54 18.30
C VAL A 843 -17.05 -34.91 17.91
N VAL A 844 -18.04 -34.33 18.58
CA VAL A 844 -19.46 -34.50 18.30
C VAL A 844 -20.12 -33.15 18.08
N GLU A 845 -20.69 -32.94 16.89
CA GLU A 845 -21.29 -31.66 16.48
C GLU A 845 -22.76 -31.82 16.08
N LEU A 846 -23.63 -31.13 16.81
CA LEU A 846 -25.05 -30.97 16.56
C LEU A 846 -25.36 -29.47 16.46
N ASN A 847 -24.95 -28.85 15.36
CA ASN A 847 -25.06 -27.40 15.18
C ASN A 847 -26.04 -27.06 14.05
N GLY A 848 -26.91 -26.06 14.24
CA GLY A 848 -27.79 -25.52 13.18
C GLY A 848 -28.88 -26.49 12.68
N LEU A 849 -29.19 -27.55 13.45
CA LEU A 849 -30.20 -28.54 13.08
C LEU A 849 -31.62 -28.02 13.40
N SER A 850 -32.15 -27.19 12.50
CA SER A 850 -33.43 -26.48 12.66
C SER A 850 -34.66 -27.37 12.93
N ARG A 851 -34.58 -28.68 12.66
CA ARG A 851 -35.68 -29.65 12.88
C ARG A 851 -35.47 -30.57 14.07
N LEU A 852 -34.30 -30.56 14.69
CA LEU A 852 -33.96 -31.49 15.77
C LEU A 852 -34.83 -31.20 17.00
N GLU A 853 -35.57 -32.21 17.47
CA GLU A 853 -36.47 -32.09 18.62
C GLU A 853 -35.95 -32.87 19.84
N ARG A 854 -35.26 -34.00 19.62
CA ARG A 854 -34.86 -34.92 20.69
C ARG A 854 -33.51 -35.59 20.43
N VAL A 855 -32.63 -35.53 21.43
CA VAL A 855 -31.31 -36.16 21.44
C VAL A 855 -31.19 -37.10 22.62
N VAL A 856 -30.99 -38.39 22.36
CA VAL A 856 -30.80 -39.41 23.38
C VAL A 856 -29.51 -40.17 23.11
N ILE A 857 -28.64 -40.22 24.11
CA ILE A 857 -27.37 -40.93 24.05
C ILE A 857 -27.35 -41.96 25.18
N GLY A 858 -27.08 -43.21 24.81
CA GLY A 858 -26.98 -44.34 25.72
C GLY A 858 -25.81 -44.23 26.69
N ARG A 859 -25.61 -45.29 27.48
CA ARG A 859 -24.56 -45.35 28.52
C ARG A 859 -23.21 -45.72 27.91
N ASN A 860 -22.11 -45.21 28.46
CA ASN A 860 -20.74 -45.46 27.97
C ASN A 860 -20.54 -45.22 26.47
N SER A 861 -21.29 -44.28 25.88
CA SER A 861 -21.11 -43.90 24.47
C SER A 861 -20.19 -42.68 24.40
N PHE A 862 -19.39 -42.56 23.34
CA PHE A 862 -18.39 -41.50 23.22
C PHE A 862 -17.38 -41.49 24.39
N SER A 863 -16.79 -42.65 24.70
CA SER A 863 -15.78 -42.75 25.77
C SER A 863 -14.78 -43.85 25.48
N LYS A 864 -13.48 -43.50 25.50
CA LYS A 864 -12.38 -44.46 25.28
C LYS A 864 -12.21 -45.41 26.45
N GLN A 865 -12.43 -44.91 27.67
CA GLN A 865 -12.37 -45.68 28.92
C GLN A 865 -13.77 -46.06 29.37
N LYS A 866 -14.04 -47.36 29.53
CA LYS A 866 -15.34 -47.83 30.02
C LYS A 866 -15.43 -47.69 31.54
N SER A 867 -16.55 -47.16 32.02
CA SER A 867 -16.96 -47.19 33.43
C SER A 867 -15.94 -46.60 34.41
N GLY A 868 -15.38 -45.43 34.10
CA GLY A 868 -14.42 -44.73 34.96
C GLY A 868 -14.17 -43.27 34.55
N ILE A 869 -13.16 -42.64 35.16
CA ILE A 869 -12.66 -41.30 34.82
C ILE A 869 -11.74 -41.42 33.60
N GLY A 870 -11.94 -40.62 32.56
CA GLY A 870 -11.06 -40.58 31.39
C GLY A 870 -9.71 -39.93 31.70
N ASN A 871 -8.60 -40.44 31.14
CA ASN A 871 -7.26 -39.92 31.47
C ASN A 871 -6.80 -38.70 30.63
N TYR A 872 -7.53 -38.33 29.57
CA TYR A 872 -7.10 -37.32 28.58
C TYR A 872 -8.29 -36.52 28.03
N PRO A 873 -8.71 -35.41 28.68
CA PRO A 873 -9.89 -34.66 28.28
C PRO A 873 -9.65 -33.80 27.03
N THR A 874 -9.60 -34.43 25.85
CA THR A 874 -9.47 -33.74 24.55
C THR A 874 -10.79 -33.67 23.78
N GLY A 875 -11.81 -34.41 24.22
CA GLY A 875 -13.07 -34.49 23.50
C GLY A 875 -13.88 -33.20 23.54
N HIS A 876 -14.63 -32.95 22.46
CA HIS A 876 -15.45 -31.77 22.25
C HIS A 876 -16.90 -32.13 21.87
N PHE A 877 -17.85 -31.71 22.70
CA PHE A 877 -19.29 -31.84 22.45
C PHE A 877 -19.92 -30.47 22.23
N SER A 878 -20.66 -30.30 21.14
CA SER A 878 -21.37 -29.07 20.80
C SER A 878 -22.81 -29.36 20.38
N LEU A 879 -23.75 -28.72 21.07
CA LEU A 879 -25.14 -28.56 20.66
C LEU A 879 -25.40 -27.05 20.57
N LYS A 880 -25.63 -26.53 19.36
CA LYS A 880 -25.82 -25.08 19.17
C LYS A 880 -26.85 -24.77 18.09
N ASP A 881 -27.51 -23.64 18.25
CA ASP A 881 -28.39 -23.06 17.22
C ASP A 881 -29.48 -24.06 16.72
N CYS A 882 -29.94 -24.96 17.61
CA CYS A 882 -30.97 -25.95 17.31
C CYS A 882 -32.33 -25.46 17.83
N GLU A 883 -33.02 -24.64 17.03
CA GLU A 883 -34.21 -23.88 17.44
C GLU A 883 -35.39 -24.72 17.96
N ARG A 884 -35.45 -26.03 17.67
CA ARG A 884 -36.58 -26.91 18.01
C ARG A 884 -36.25 -27.97 19.05
N VAL A 885 -35.01 -28.05 19.53
CA VAL A 885 -34.62 -29.11 20.47
C VAL A 885 -35.33 -28.90 21.79
N ARG A 886 -35.99 -29.94 22.31
CA ARG A 886 -36.75 -29.90 23.57
C ARG A 886 -36.14 -30.78 24.65
N GLU A 887 -35.48 -31.86 24.26
CA GLU A 887 -34.94 -32.87 25.18
C GLU A 887 -33.50 -33.25 24.79
N LEU A 888 -32.59 -33.15 25.77
CA LEU A 888 -31.24 -33.69 25.72
C LEU A 888 -31.06 -34.69 26.86
N LYS A 889 -30.82 -35.96 26.51
CA LYS A 889 -30.57 -37.07 27.46
C LYS A 889 -29.25 -37.74 27.17
N ILE A 890 -28.37 -37.80 28.16
CA ILE A 890 -27.06 -38.43 28.07
C ILE A 890 -26.95 -39.48 29.18
N GLY A 891 -26.71 -40.73 28.82
CA GLY A 891 -26.56 -41.83 29.77
C GLY A 891 -25.25 -41.80 30.57
N ARG A 892 -25.20 -42.51 31.68
CA ARG A 892 -24.01 -42.61 32.56
C ARG A 892 -22.73 -43.03 31.81
N TYR A 893 -21.60 -42.49 32.25
CA TYR A 893 -20.24 -42.67 31.72
C TYR A 893 -20.00 -42.21 30.29
N SER A 894 -20.99 -41.63 29.63
CA SER A 894 -20.81 -41.08 28.29
C SER A 894 -20.06 -39.74 28.36
N PHE A 895 -19.18 -39.49 27.40
CA PHE A 895 -18.33 -38.30 27.37
C PHE A 895 -17.41 -38.13 28.60
N ASN A 896 -16.91 -39.22 29.19
CA ASN A 896 -16.08 -39.14 30.41
C ASN A 896 -14.65 -38.57 30.17
N ASP A 897 -14.21 -38.55 28.92
CA ASP A 897 -12.95 -38.04 28.39
C ASP A 897 -13.13 -36.78 27.53
N TYR A 898 -14.26 -36.09 27.69
CA TYR A 898 -14.55 -34.82 27.02
C TYR A 898 -14.27 -33.65 27.96
N GLY A 899 -13.36 -32.77 27.55
CA GLY A 899 -13.00 -31.56 28.27
C GLY A 899 -13.88 -30.36 27.94
N VAL A 900 -14.67 -30.45 26.87
CA VAL A 900 -15.53 -29.35 26.40
C VAL A 900 -16.96 -29.84 26.20
N CYS A 901 -17.91 -29.12 26.81
CA CYS A 901 -19.34 -29.28 26.65
C CYS A 901 -19.95 -27.91 26.36
N VAL A 902 -20.52 -27.72 25.17
CA VAL A 902 -21.15 -26.45 24.79
C VAL A 902 -22.61 -26.67 24.42
N ILE A 903 -23.49 -25.87 25.05
CA ILE A 903 -24.93 -25.81 24.81
C ILE A 903 -25.31 -24.34 24.73
N GLU A 904 -25.57 -23.82 23.53
CA GLU A 904 -25.75 -22.38 23.28
C GLU A 904 -26.84 -22.12 22.24
N ASN A 905 -27.62 -21.05 22.43
CA ASN A 905 -28.68 -20.60 21.51
C ASN A 905 -29.84 -21.60 21.27
N ASP A 906 -30.04 -22.58 22.15
CA ASP A 906 -31.11 -23.59 22.04
C ASP A 906 -32.37 -23.19 22.82
N ALA A 907 -33.07 -22.14 22.35
CA ALA A 907 -34.13 -21.48 23.13
C ALA A 907 -35.35 -22.35 23.47
N SER A 908 -35.59 -23.44 22.72
CA SER A 908 -36.71 -24.37 22.92
C SER A 908 -36.42 -25.51 23.91
N LEU A 909 -35.19 -25.61 24.43
CA LEU A 909 -34.78 -26.74 25.25
C LEU A 909 -35.55 -26.73 26.58
N GLU A 910 -36.33 -27.78 26.85
CA GLU A 910 -37.21 -27.88 28.02
C GLU A 910 -36.59 -28.72 29.15
N GLY A 911 -35.79 -29.73 28.81
CA GLY A 911 -35.17 -30.63 29.78
C GLY A 911 -33.78 -31.10 29.37
N ILE A 912 -32.85 -31.08 30.34
CA ILE A 912 -31.51 -31.65 30.22
C ILE A 912 -31.33 -32.71 31.31
N GLU A 913 -30.98 -33.92 30.90
CA GLU A 913 -30.59 -35.01 31.79
C GLU A 913 -29.22 -35.54 31.38
N MET A 914 -28.25 -35.47 32.29
CA MET A 914 -26.90 -35.98 32.09
C MET A 914 -26.56 -36.98 33.19
N GLY A 915 -26.77 -38.25 32.90
CA GLY A 915 -26.62 -39.36 33.83
C GLY A 915 -27.93 -39.74 34.54
N GLU A 916 -27.79 -40.50 35.61
CA GLU A 916 -28.85 -40.96 36.50
C GLU A 916 -28.54 -40.51 37.92
N VAL A 917 -29.54 -40.52 38.80
CA VAL A 917 -29.39 -40.15 40.22
C VAL A 917 -28.72 -41.28 41.02
N THR A 918 -27.53 -41.69 40.58
CA THR A 918 -26.67 -42.71 41.19
C THR A 918 -25.27 -42.13 41.40
N THR A 919 -24.40 -42.84 42.14
CA THR A 919 -23.07 -42.34 42.54
C THR A 919 -22.02 -42.34 41.41
N GLU A 920 -22.19 -43.16 40.38
CA GLU A 920 -21.15 -43.39 39.36
C GLU A 920 -21.64 -43.02 37.96
N ASN A 921 -21.56 -41.73 37.59
CA ASN A 921 -21.91 -41.27 36.25
C ASN A 921 -20.73 -40.69 35.47
N TYR A 922 -19.91 -39.82 36.06
CA TYR A 922 -18.67 -39.31 35.43
C TYR A 922 -18.83 -38.63 34.05
N ASN A 923 -20.05 -38.22 33.68
CA ASN A 923 -20.28 -37.48 32.43
C ASN A 923 -19.51 -36.15 32.47
N PHE A 924 -18.74 -35.84 31.42
CA PHE A 924 -18.01 -34.58 31.29
C PHE A 924 -17.18 -34.23 32.53
N TYR A 925 -16.45 -35.19 33.09
CA TYR A 925 -15.82 -35.09 34.41
C TYR A 925 -14.94 -33.83 34.59
N TYR A 926 -14.20 -33.43 33.56
CA TYR A 926 -13.29 -32.27 33.59
C TYR A 926 -13.85 -31.00 32.95
N ALA A 927 -15.03 -31.06 32.32
CA ALA A 927 -15.55 -29.93 31.55
C ALA A 927 -16.20 -28.88 32.48
N PRO A 928 -16.22 -27.59 32.07
CA PRO A 928 -17.11 -26.61 32.69
C PRO A 928 -18.56 -26.86 32.25
N LEU A 929 -19.53 -26.51 33.10
CA LEU A 929 -20.95 -26.53 32.77
C LEU A 929 -21.48 -25.10 32.70
N ILE A 930 -21.78 -24.62 31.50
CA ILE A 930 -22.27 -23.25 31.28
C ILE A 930 -23.61 -23.33 30.56
N LEU A 931 -24.68 -22.94 31.26
CA LEU A 931 -26.02 -22.84 30.70
C LEU A 931 -26.50 -21.39 30.87
N LYS A 932 -26.64 -20.69 29.75
CA LYS A 932 -27.05 -19.27 29.73
C LYS A 932 -28.18 -19.06 28.74
N ASN A 933 -29.10 -18.16 29.09
CA ASN A 933 -30.13 -17.67 28.18
C ASN A 933 -30.97 -18.80 27.54
N LEU A 934 -31.34 -19.82 28.31
CA LEU A 934 -32.25 -20.89 27.87
C LEU A 934 -33.65 -20.61 28.45
N PRO A 935 -34.50 -19.83 27.75
CA PRO A 935 -35.75 -19.33 28.31
C PRO A 935 -36.80 -20.43 28.57
N SER A 936 -36.74 -21.57 27.87
CA SER A 936 -37.75 -22.63 27.99
C SER A 936 -37.36 -23.77 28.95
N LEU A 937 -36.15 -23.73 29.53
CA LEU A 937 -35.63 -24.84 30.34
C LEU A 937 -36.39 -24.95 31.66
N LYS A 938 -37.04 -26.10 31.91
CA LYS A 938 -37.91 -26.34 33.07
C LYS A 938 -37.26 -27.21 34.14
N SER A 939 -36.46 -28.20 33.73
CA SER A 939 -35.83 -29.19 34.62
C SER A 939 -34.40 -29.52 34.19
N LEU A 940 -33.52 -29.64 35.19
CA LEU A 940 -32.12 -30.02 35.01
C LEU A 940 -31.76 -31.19 35.94
N LEU A 941 -31.25 -32.28 35.40
CA LEU A 941 -30.72 -33.42 36.15
C LEU A 941 -29.26 -33.67 35.77
N ILE A 942 -28.38 -33.64 36.77
CA ILE A 942 -26.96 -33.95 36.62
C ILE A 942 -26.61 -35.12 37.56
N GLY A 943 -26.13 -36.23 37.00
CA GLY A 943 -25.79 -37.44 37.74
C GLY A 943 -24.52 -37.33 38.57
N GLY A 944 -24.28 -38.31 39.45
CA GLY A 944 -23.17 -38.29 40.40
C GLY A 944 -21.78 -38.21 39.72
N ARG A 945 -20.92 -37.35 40.26
CA ARG A 945 -19.57 -37.03 39.73
C ARG A 945 -19.54 -36.48 38.29
N ALA A 946 -20.68 -36.13 37.69
CA ALA A 946 -20.67 -35.39 36.43
C ALA A 946 -20.19 -33.95 36.69
N PHE A 947 -19.35 -33.42 35.80
CA PHE A 947 -18.71 -32.10 35.94
C PHE A 947 -17.97 -31.90 37.29
N CYS A 948 -17.41 -32.98 37.85
CA CYS A 948 -16.74 -32.93 39.16
C CYS A 948 -15.51 -32.03 39.13
N ASP A 949 -14.48 -32.35 38.33
CA ASP A 949 -13.22 -31.60 38.31
C ASP A 949 -13.25 -30.41 37.32
N GLY A 950 -14.45 -29.87 37.06
CA GLY A 950 -14.64 -28.70 36.21
C GLY A 950 -14.14 -27.40 36.85
N SER A 951 -13.82 -26.41 36.02
CA SER A 951 -13.38 -25.08 36.51
C SER A 951 -14.53 -24.17 36.91
N ARG A 952 -15.70 -24.31 36.27
CA ARG A 952 -16.83 -23.37 36.42
C ARG A 952 -18.18 -24.07 36.20
N VAL A 953 -19.16 -23.67 37.00
CA VAL A 953 -20.59 -24.00 36.82
C VAL A 953 -21.37 -22.70 36.80
N VAL A 954 -22.11 -22.44 35.71
CA VAL A 954 -22.86 -21.20 35.51
C VAL A 954 -24.27 -21.51 35.01
N PHE A 955 -25.26 -21.13 35.81
CA PHE A 955 -26.68 -21.09 35.43
C PHE A 955 -27.13 -19.64 35.50
N GLU A 956 -27.37 -19.03 34.33
CA GLU A 956 -27.66 -17.60 34.23
C GLU A 956 -28.82 -17.34 33.26
N ASN A 957 -29.79 -16.55 33.70
CA ASN A 957 -30.96 -16.15 32.91
C ASN A 957 -31.77 -17.36 32.40
N LEU A 958 -32.28 -18.17 33.34
CA LEU A 958 -33.12 -19.34 33.08
C LEU A 958 -34.50 -19.11 33.73
N PRO A 959 -35.38 -18.30 33.12
CA PRO A 959 -36.61 -17.80 33.74
C PRO A 959 -37.66 -18.87 34.04
N GLU A 960 -37.69 -19.98 33.29
CA GLU A 960 -38.67 -21.06 33.45
C GLU A 960 -38.14 -22.24 34.29
N LEU A 961 -36.89 -22.19 34.76
CA LEU A 961 -36.29 -23.31 35.48
C LEU A 961 -36.95 -23.46 36.86
N THR A 962 -37.53 -24.62 37.13
CA THR A 962 -38.30 -24.88 38.37
C THR A 962 -37.58 -25.80 39.35
N SER A 963 -36.76 -26.72 38.85
CA SER A 963 -36.05 -27.71 39.67
C SER A 963 -34.68 -28.07 39.10
N ILE A 964 -33.71 -28.25 40.00
CA ILE A 964 -32.38 -28.80 39.72
C ILE A 964 -32.18 -30.04 40.58
N GLN A 965 -31.80 -31.15 39.97
CA GLN A 965 -31.46 -32.40 40.65
C GLN A 965 -29.98 -32.71 40.43
N LEU A 966 -29.23 -32.86 41.51
CA LEU A 966 -27.79 -33.14 41.50
C LEU A 966 -27.51 -34.47 42.22
N GLY A 967 -26.81 -35.37 41.54
CA GLY A 967 -26.30 -36.60 42.12
C GLY A 967 -25.10 -36.38 43.05
N PRO A 968 -24.64 -37.43 43.77
CA PRO A 968 -23.50 -37.33 44.69
C PRO A 968 -22.24 -36.81 44.01
N SER A 969 -21.61 -35.77 44.59
CA SER A 969 -20.41 -35.10 44.03
C SER A 969 -20.58 -34.52 42.60
N ALA A 970 -21.80 -34.35 42.10
CA ALA A 970 -22.03 -33.60 40.86
C ALA A 970 -21.56 -32.14 41.02
N CYS A 971 -20.91 -31.58 39.99
CA CYS A 971 -20.43 -30.19 40.00
C CYS A 971 -19.44 -29.85 41.14
N SER A 972 -18.70 -30.83 41.66
CA SER A 972 -17.74 -30.69 42.77
C SER A 972 -16.37 -30.12 42.34
N LEU A 973 -16.33 -28.84 42.00
CA LEU A 973 -15.19 -28.14 41.34
C LEU A 973 -13.79 -28.37 41.96
N SER A 974 -12.76 -28.33 41.11
CA SER A 974 -11.34 -28.52 41.49
C SER A 974 -10.78 -27.41 42.38
N SER A 975 -9.90 -27.75 43.35
CA SER A 975 -9.19 -26.78 44.20
C SER A 975 -7.72 -26.53 43.79
N SER A 976 -7.22 -27.19 42.74
CA SER A 976 -5.76 -27.35 42.54
C SER A 976 -5.12 -26.53 41.41
N ALA A 977 -5.85 -25.72 40.63
CA ALA A 977 -5.20 -24.98 39.53
C ALA A 977 -5.73 -23.57 39.19
N HIS A 978 -7.02 -23.25 39.39
CA HIS A 978 -7.63 -21.98 38.98
C HIS A 978 -8.82 -21.63 39.90
N PRO A 979 -9.21 -20.34 40.05
CA PRO A 979 -10.34 -19.95 40.89
C PRO A 979 -11.62 -20.62 40.40
N SER A 980 -12.08 -21.63 41.13
CA SER A 980 -13.30 -22.37 40.81
C SER A 980 -14.53 -21.50 41.11
N THR A 981 -15.46 -21.38 40.15
CA THR A 981 -16.59 -20.45 40.28
C THR A 981 -17.94 -21.14 40.09
N LEU A 982 -18.85 -20.92 41.03
CA LEU A 982 -20.27 -21.26 40.93
C LEU A 982 -21.11 -19.99 40.79
N ILE A 983 -21.89 -19.88 39.71
CA ILE A 983 -22.79 -18.75 39.47
C ILE A 983 -24.21 -19.27 39.25
N LEU A 984 -25.13 -18.84 40.11
CA LEU A 984 -26.57 -19.01 39.94
C LEU A 984 -27.20 -17.62 39.91
N ARG A 985 -27.63 -17.17 38.74
CA ARG A 985 -28.15 -15.81 38.54
C ARG A 985 -29.44 -15.81 37.71
N ASP A 986 -30.40 -14.97 38.09
CA ASP A 986 -31.64 -14.74 37.34
C ASP A 986 -32.42 -16.04 37.10
N LEU A 987 -32.76 -16.71 38.21
CA LEU A 987 -33.52 -17.97 38.25
C LEU A 987 -34.85 -17.76 39.00
N PRO A 988 -35.77 -16.91 38.49
CA PRO A 988 -36.92 -16.41 39.23
C PRO A 988 -37.94 -17.48 39.62
N LYS A 989 -38.10 -18.56 38.85
CA LYS A 989 -39.06 -19.65 39.13
C LYS A 989 -38.44 -20.87 39.81
N LEU A 990 -37.15 -20.82 40.15
CA LEU A 990 -36.47 -21.96 40.76
C LEU A 990 -37.03 -22.20 42.16
N THR A 991 -37.66 -23.36 42.37
CA THR A 991 -38.29 -23.71 43.65
C THR A 991 -37.48 -24.71 44.46
N THR A 992 -36.79 -25.63 43.78
CA THR A 992 -36.15 -26.79 44.39
C THR A 992 -34.76 -27.02 43.82
N ILE A 993 -33.76 -27.16 44.72
CA ILE A 993 -32.47 -27.76 44.40
C ILE A 993 -32.34 -29.00 45.30
N ALA A 994 -32.40 -30.18 44.67
CA ALA A 994 -32.39 -31.47 45.35
C ALA A 994 -31.05 -32.18 45.15
N PHE A 995 -30.46 -32.63 46.25
CA PHE A 995 -29.31 -33.51 46.29
C PHE A 995 -29.75 -34.90 46.78
N HIS A 996 -29.24 -35.96 46.15
CA HIS A 996 -29.52 -37.33 46.58
C HIS A 996 -28.55 -37.75 47.71
N GLU A 997 -29.08 -37.95 48.92
CA GLU A 997 -28.32 -38.34 50.11
C GLU A 997 -28.05 -39.86 50.13
N GLU A 998 -26.82 -40.29 49.83
CA GLU A 998 -26.20 -41.48 50.42
C GLU A 998 -24.67 -41.23 50.54
N ASP A 999 -24.16 -41.13 51.77
CA ASP A 999 -22.77 -41.16 52.26
C ASP A 999 -21.69 -40.18 51.72
N GLU A 1000 -21.88 -39.46 50.61
CA GLU A 1000 -20.95 -38.40 50.14
C GLU A 1000 -21.71 -37.12 49.73
N GLY A 1001 -21.86 -36.18 50.67
CA GLY A 1001 -22.49 -34.88 50.40
C GLY A 1001 -21.78 -34.10 49.28
N PRO A 1002 -22.47 -33.14 48.61
CA PRO A 1002 -21.86 -32.34 47.54
C PRO A 1002 -20.74 -31.45 48.08
N TYR A 1003 -19.48 -31.84 47.86
CA TYR A 1003 -18.32 -31.00 48.19
C TYR A 1003 -18.12 -29.93 47.10
N CYS A 1004 -18.94 -28.90 47.04
CA CYS A 1004 -18.67 -27.79 46.12
C CYS A 1004 -17.46 -26.96 46.60
N ASN A 1005 -16.25 -27.34 46.20
CA ASN A 1005 -15.02 -26.59 46.53
C ASN A 1005 -14.84 -25.38 45.58
N ALA A 1006 -15.85 -24.52 45.50
CA ALA A 1006 -15.80 -23.28 44.72
C ALA A 1006 -15.07 -22.17 45.49
N ASP A 1007 -14.06 -21.55 44.87
CA ASP A 1007 -13.38 -20.37 45.40
C ASP A 1007 -14.30 -19.14 45.46
N ALA A 1008 -15.18 -19.00 44.46
CA ALA A 1008 -16.14 -17.90 44.33
C ALA A 1008 -17.56 -18.42 44.09
N ILE A 1009 -18.51 -17.93 44.88
CA ILE A 1009 -19.92 -18.31 44.79
C ILE A 1009 -20.76 -17.05 44.62
N VAL A 1010 -21.58 -17.01 43.56
CA VAL A 1010 -22.50 -15.92 43.24
C VAL A 1010 -23.91 -16.46 43.18
N LEU A 1011 -24.77 -16.00 44.07
CA LEU A 1011 -26.20 -16.31 44.10
C LEU A 1011 -26.99 -14.99 43.95
N GLU A 1012 -27.67 -14.81 42.83
CA GLU A 1012 -28.33 -13.54 42.51
C GLU A 1012 -29.72 -13.75 41.90
N ASN A 1013 -30.73 -13.05 42.44
CA ASN A 1013 -32.09 -13.04 41.89
C ASN A 1013 -32.73 -14.44 41.76
N ILE A 1014 -32.86 -15.13 42.91
CA ILE A 1014 -33.50 -16.46 43.05
C ILE A 1014 -34.61 -16.38 44.13
N PRO A 1015 -35.67 -15.58 43.90
CA PRO A 1015 -36.68 -15.28 44.92
C PRO A 1015 -37.62 -16.44 45.29
N SER A 1016 -37.81 -17.43 44.42
CA SER A 1016 -38.83 -18.50 44.61
C SER A 1016 -38.31 -19.77 45.28
N LEU A 1017 -37.04 -19.79 45.71
CA LEU A 1017 -36.41 -20.97 46.28
C LEU A 1017 -37.08 -21.33 47.62
N SER A 1018 -37.68 -22.52 47.70
CA SER A 1018 -38.50 -22.96 48.85
C SER A 1018 -38.05 -24.29 49.45
N SER A 1019 -37.44 -25.16 48.64
CA SER A 1019 -36.89 -26.44 49.08
C SER A 1019 -35.41 -26.52 48.70
N LEU A 1020 -34.57 -26.72 49.71
CA LEU A 1020 -33.13 -26.85 49.56
C LEU A 1020 -32.70 -28.02 50.43
N SER A 1021 -32.57 -29.21 49.85
CA SER A 1021 -32.34 -30.41 50.66
C SER A 1021 -30.92 -30.47 51.25
N ALA A 1022 -29.93 -29.80 50.66
CA ALA A 1022 -28.64 -29.65 51.31
C ALA A 1022 -27.73 -28.53 50.74
N ILE A 1023 -27.69 -27.33 51.36
CA ILE A 1023 -26.43 -26.54 51.43
C ILE A 1023 -25.91 -26.45 52.89
N PRO A 1024 -25.81 -27.54 53.69
CA PRO A 1024 -25.08 -27.51 54.94
C PRO A 1024 -23.64 -27.88 54.60
N LYS A 1025 -22.83 -26.87 54.23
CA LYS A 1025 -21.35 -26.81 54.34
C LYS A 1025 -20.66 -25.65 53.57
N LEU A 1026 -21.40 -24.61 53.13
CA LEU A 1026 -20.77 -23.35 52.68
C LEU A 1026 -19.77 -22.77 53.71
N SER A 1027 -19.93 -23.10 54.99
CA SER A 1027 -19.04 -22.69 56.09
C SER A 1027 -17.75 -23.53 56.24
N GLU A 1028 -17.64 -24.68 55.57
CA GLU A 1028 -16.46 -25.57 55.59
C GLU A 1028 -15.67 -25.52 54.28
N THR A 1029 -16.29 -25.07 53.17
CA THR A 1029 -15.62 -24.82 51.90
C THR A 1029 -14.74 -23.57 52.02
N GLY A 1030 -13.45 -23.67 51.69
CA GLY A 1030 -12.47 -22.57 51.75
C GLY A 1030 -12.69 -21.41 50.77
N GLY A 1031 -13.94 -21.10 50.42
CA GLY A 1031 -14.31 -20.04 49.49
C GLY A 1031 -13.82 -18.68 49.95
N ARG A 1032 -13.07 -18.00 49.09
CA ARG A 1032 -12.46 -16.69 49.37
C ARG A 1032 -13.45 -15.53 49.17
N SER A 1033 -14.55 -15.74 48.44
CA SER A 1033 -15.60 -14.72 48.21
C SER A 1033 -16.98 -15.33 47.95
N ILE A 1034 -18.00 -14.89 48.69
CA ILE A 1034 -19.41 -15.28 48.51
C ILE A 1034 -20.24 -14.00 48.28
N GLN A 1035 -21.01 -13.95 47.19
CA GLN A 1035 -21.98 -12.88 46.89
C GLN A 1035 -23.39 -13.45 46.87
N ILE A 1036 -24.28 -12.85 47.67
CA ILE A 1036 -25.69 -13.27 47.77
C ILE A 1036 -26.58 -12.03 47.65
N ASN A 1037 -27.43 -11.98 46.64
CA ASN A 1037 -28.34 -10.85 46.38
C ASN A 1037 -29.73 -11.35 45.95
N ASN A 1038 -30.80 -10.91 46.62
CA ASN A 1038 -32.19 -11.29 46.29
C ASN A 1038 -32.44 -12.82 46.20
N VAL A 1039 -32.05 -13.56 47.25
CA VAL A 1039 -32.27 -15.02 47.38
C VAL A 1039 -33.11 -15.30 48.62
N HIS A 1040 -34.16 -16.11 48.47
CA HIS A 1040 -34.96 -16.57 49.62
C HIS A 1040 -34.38 -17.89 50.16
N PHE A 1041 -34.01 -17.92 51.45
CA PHE A 1041 -33.57 -19.16 52.12
C PHE A 1041 -34.69 -19.69 53.02
N PRO A 1042 -35.02 -21.01 52.96
CA PRO A 1042 -36.02 -21.60 53.84
C PRO A 1042 -35.59 -21.59 55.32
N PRO A 1043 -36.53 -21.57 56.29
CA PRO A 1043 -36.23 -21.52 57.72
C PRO A 1043 -35.47 -22.79 58.16
N GLY A 1044 -34.23 -22.64 58.64
CA GLY A 1044 -33.37 -23.75 59.11
C GLY A 1044 -31.94 -23.75 58.56
N LEU A 1045 -31.65 -22.95 57.52
CA LEU A 1045 -30.29 -22.72 57.03
C LEU A 1045 -29.61 -21.56 57.79
N CYS A 1046 -28.69 -21.87 58.71
CA CYS A 1046 -27.81 -20.87 59.32
C CYS A 1046 -26.58 -20.66 58.43
N ILE A 1047 -26.52 -19.55 57.69
CA ILE A 1047 -25.24 -19.03 57.17
C ILE A 1047 -24.58 -18.30 58.35
N ASP A 1048 -23.42 -18.79 58.80
CA ASP A 1048 -22.68 -18.25 59.93
C ASP A 1048 -22.25 -16.79 59.63
N LYS A 1049 -23.00 -15.81 60.16
CA LYS A 1049 -22.87 -14.39 59.82
C LYS A 1049 -21.50 -13.79 60.20
N GLU A 1050 -20.70 -14.47 61.03
CA GLU A 1050 -19.37 -14.01 61.45
C GLU A 1050 -18.25 -14.30 60.44
N LYS A 1051 -18.49 -15.13 59.42
CA LYS A 1051 -17.48 -15.48 58.39
C LYS A 1051 -17.73 -14.90 56.99
N CYS A 1052 -18.81 -14.15 56.79
CA CYS A 1052 -19.08 -13.42 55.56
C CYS A 1052 -18.72 -11.93 55.73
N PRO A 1053 -17.68 -11.41 55.06
CA PRO A 1053 -17.47 -9.97 54.98
C PRO A 1053 -18.56 -9.40 54.07
N ILE A 1054 -19.62 -8.87 54.66
CA ILE A 1054 -20.64 -8.11 53.93
C ILE A 1054 -20.00 -6.77 53.53
N GLN A 1055 -19.83 -6.54 52.23
CA GLN A 1055 -19.85 -5.20 51.65
C GLN A 1055 -21.17 -4.99 50.93
#